data_AF-A0AA39R0I0-F1
#
_entry.id   AF-A0AA39R0I0-F1
#
_cell.length_a   1.000
_cell.length_b   1.000
_cell.length_c   1.000
_cell.angle_alpha   90.00
_cell.angle_beta   90.00
_cell.angle_gamma   90.00
#
_symmetry.space_group_name_H-M   'P 1'
#
loop_
_entity.id
_entity.type
_entity.pdbx_description
1 polymer ?
#
loop_
_entity_poly.entity_id
_entity_poly.type
_entity_poly.pdbx_seq_one_letter_code
_entity_poly.pdbx_strand_id
1 'polypeptide(L)'
;MSGDTRSRNGALNGNSIEHPNQENGTTASKPDHRSYGATDSRKSGPDAADDDDESKLPPTDRGWSAWLFLAGCFWLEGLVWGLPYSYGVFENYYSNLEPLNSEVGIAAIGTTGLGFAYLLAPVCVSVLERWPAQRKKVSIIGLCTLTTGLVTASFATHVIHLVLTQGLLYGVGGALLYNPFIFYLDEWFVKRKGLAYGIFWAGTGVFSSVTPFIMHWALNEYGFRTTLRVWAVFVFLTLGTLIYFVRPRKPLPAKSVAHGVELGFLKTRLFWAFQAGNIIEGFGYFGPQIYLPSFAEEMDLSPLASPLSVALLNISSTVGLVFMGFLIDRYHISTVLLLSAITSTLCVFLIWGFATTESMLYLFAILFGLFAGGYSATWTGCATEVKKENASAAIAVIMGTMAAGRGIGCIVSGPVSEALLSLPRWHAQGVYGTRFGWLILFTGVSSLLGRFGLFGRWGLRTQKRRSKDVETRSVAGESEPLVHIPRQMRNTTAHKGVDNSSRQSPCQQKLELSNGVSCHGNNGFYDEKLEIEQCGLSRSCVDVKVFDDSYTSRANGGNLETRGCKVSAQRDTVHVNGPDGNNVNIADAFHCATNINGIRTNSNGSELLDIRNDRSELCLLPLVRDGLCDPKPSLSSSMLWDDRGLQLFEEITRLPDYYISSLEKQIIEQHCEDIARKIQPGSMIVDLGCGSTDKVRPILQALHRMGREADYYALDLSPISVRRSVDTMSSIPFKNIRCHGVLGTYEDARDWLQSPENRDTPKCILSLGASIGNLTDTEAVEFLKNFAGPFYCNKKSCRDQKTAAESPMWTLLLGLDTCSSEQQVRAAYADPFGANSRFLLNALEHVNAILGYRAFHSEQWTVHREWDNLCFKQYLVPMEDVMFEGTLLRTGTRVLVSQSQKFNTEHRAKLWEDAGVRQLLSLGCQDAKYGNDPKIWMITLEEGGNT
;
A
#
# COMPACT_ATOMS: atom_id res chain seq x y z
N MET A 1 44.02 31.12 -48.72
CA MET A 1 44.17 30.87 -50.18
C MET A 1 42.78 30.67 -50.77
N SER A 2 42.50 31.23 -51.96
CA SER A 2 41.38 30.93 -52.90
C SER A 2 40.04 30.42 -52.32
N GLY A 3 38.88 31.09 -52.45
CA GLY A 3 38.51 32.24 -53.27
C GLY A 3 37.66 31.86 -54.49
N ASP A 4 36.34 32.14 -54.42
CA ASP A 4 35.48 32.69 -55.49
C ASP A 4 34.11 32.98 -54.85
N THR A 5 33.44 34.15 -54.86
CA THR A 5 33.11 35.22 -55.84
C THR A 5 32.18 34.85 -57.00
N ARG A 6 30.88 35.13 -56.84
CA ARG A 6 30.10 36.18 -57.57
C ARG A 6 28.63 36.17 -57.12
N SER A 7 28.07 37.30 -56.64
CA SER A 7 27.52 38.45 -57.38
C SER A 7 26.15 38.15 -58.03
N ARG A 8 25.13 39.02 -58.03
CA ARG A 8 25.22 40.48 -58.24
C ARG A 8 23.92 41.20 -57.79
N ASN A 9 24.07 42.47 -57.38
CA ASN A 9 23.21 43.67 -57.51
C ASN A 9 21.66 43.56 -57.51
N GLY A 10 20.90 44.47 -56.89
CA GLY A 10 21.26 45.66 -56.11
C GLY A 10 20.31 46.85 -56.36
N ALA A 11 20.51 47.94 -55.59
CA ALA A 11 19.97 49.31 -55.81
C ALA A 11 18.43 49.52 -55.70
N LEU A 12 17.90 50.70 -55.36
CA LEU A 12 18.41 51.94 -54.72
C LEU A 12 17.19 52.79 -54.33
N ASN A 13 17.33 53.65 -53.29
CA ASN A 13 16.48 54.82 -52.99
C ASN A 13 14.98 54.58 -52.69
N GLY A 14 14.29 55.42 -51.90
CA GLY A 14 14.73 56.58 -51.14
C GLY A 14 13.61 57.63 -51.03
N ASN A 15 13.54 58.28 -49.87
CA ASN A 15 12.79 59.52 -49.57
C ASN A 15 11.24 59.48 -49.40
N SER A 16 10.85 59.57 -48.12
CA SER A 16 10.29 60.81 -47.53
C SER A 16 8.79 61.16 -47.58
N ILE A 17 8.23 61.20 -46.37
CA ILE A 17 7.59 62.37 -45.72
C ILE A 17 6.05 62.52 -45.74
N GLU A 18 5.56 62.92 -44.55
CA GLU A 18 4.28 63.54 -44.14
C GLU A 18 2.95 62.76 -44.03
N HIS A 19 2.49 62.63 -42.78
CA HIS A 19 1.09 62.60 -42.36
C HIS A 19 0.50 64.03 -42.32
N PRO A 20 -0.83 64.18 -42.30
CA PRO A 20 -1.43 64.63 -41.04
C PRO A 20 -2.84 64.08 -40.68
N ASN A 21 -3.01 63.79 -39.39
CA ASN A 21 -4.12 64.11 -38.47
C ASN A 21 -5.64 63.95 -38.78
N GLN A 22 -6.31 63.31 -37.80
CA GLN A 22 -7.57 63.72 -37.11
C GLN A 22 -8.92 63.57 -37.88
N GLU A 23 -10.09 63.26 -37.28
CA GLU A 23 -10.46 63.02 -35.86
C GLU A 23 -11.82 62.25 -35.72
N ASN A 24 -12.10 61.74 -34.50
CA ASN A 24 -13.41 61.46 -33.89
C ASN A 24 -14.38 60.37 -34.46
N GLY A 25 -15.05 59.65 -33.55
CA GLY A 25 -16.36 59.03 -33.83
C GLY A 25 -16.62 57.62 -33.26
N THR A 26 -16.91 57.55 -31.97
CA THR A 26 -17.55 56.41 -31.26
C THR A 26 -18.52 55.51 -32.06
N THR A 27 -18.42 54.17 -31.92
CA THR A 27 -19.48 53.30 -31.34
C THR A 27 -19.01 51.85 -31.17
N ALA A 28 -19.68 51.10 -30.29
CA ALA A 28 -19.27 49.75 -29.89
C ALA A 28 -19.87 48.64 -30.75
N SER A 29 -19.10 47.58 -31.01
CA SER A 29 -19.57 46.18 -31.00
C SER A 29 -18.39 45.21 -31.11
N LYS A 30 -18.46 44.09 -30.37
CA LYS A 30 -17.52 42.96 -30.52
C LYS A 30 -17.80 42.23 -31.85
N PRO A 31 -16.76 41.63 -32.46
CA PRO A 31 -16.93 40.38 -33.19
C PRO A 31 -16.07 39.24 -32.64
N ASP A 32 -16.56 38.01 -32.82
CA ASP A 32 -15.98 36.78 -32.31
C ASP A 32 -14.73 36.30 -33.06
N HIS A 33 -14.01 35.39 -32.40
CA HIS A 33 -12.85 34.67 -32.92
C HIS A 33 -13.14 33.92 -34.24
N ARG A 34 -12.26 34.09 -35.23
CA ARG A 34 -11.84 32.99 -36.10
C ARG A 34 -10.32 32.96 -36.24
N SER A 35 -9.78 31.75 -36.16
CA SER A 35 -8.35 31.44 -36.22
C SER A 35 -7.83 31.40 -37.65
N TYR A 36 -6.61 31.89 -37.85
CA TYR A 36 -5.63 31.28 -38.75
C TYR A 36 -4.25 31.38 -38.08
N GLY A 37 -3.46 30.31 -38.16
CA GLY A 37 -2.28 30.13 -37.32
C GLY A 37 -0.99 30.69 -37.91
N ALA A 38 0.04 30.73 -37.08
CA ALA A 38 1.44 30.81 -37.49
C ALA A 38 2.25 29.80 -36.67
N THR A 39 2.93 28.89 -37.36
CA THR A 39 3.94 28.00 -36.78
C THR A 39 5.19 28.80 -36.43
N ASP A 40 5.77 28.59 -35.25
CA ASP A 40 7.21 28.84 -35.05
C ASP A 40 7.87 27.72 -34.26
N SER A 41 9.05 27.35 -34.71
CA SER A 41 9.85 26.22 -34.25
C SER A 41 10.83 26.66 -33.16
N ARG A 42 10.79 26.00 -31.99
CA ARG A 42 11.86 26.13 -30.98
C ARG A 42 12.47 24.77 -30.63
N LYS A 43 13.80 24.78 -30.54
CA LYS A 43 14.68 23.62 -30.40
C LYS A 43 14.53 23.00 -29.01
N SER A 44 14.36 21.69 -28.94
CA SER A 44 14.37 20.92 -27.69
C SER A 44 15.81 20.69 -27.21
N GLY A 45 16.09 21.03 -25.95
CA GLY A 45 17.21 20.49 -25.19
C GLY A 45 16.88 19.09 -24.63
N PRO A 46 17.85 18.32 -24.10
CA PRO A 46 17.67 16.89 -23.86
C PRO A 46 16.84 16.50 -22.62
N ASP A 47 16.63 17.42 -21.67
CA ASP A 47 16.32 17.05 -20.27
C ASP A 47 14.88 17.39 -19.82
N ALA A 48 13.93 17.47 -20.76
CA ALA A 48 12.52 17.84 -20.48
C ALA A 48 11.50 16.75 -20.88
N ALA A 49 11.91 15.47 -20.92
CA ALA A 49 11.13 14.40 -21.54
C ALA A 49 10.43 13.40 -20.60
N ASP A 50 10.81 13.31 -19.31
CA ASP A 50 10.35 12.19 -18.45
C ASP A 50 9.16 12.52 -17.51
N ASP A 51 8.93 13.78 -17.10
CA ASP A 51 7.81 14.12 -16.18
C ASP A 51 6.45 14.33 -16.88
N ASP A 52 6.46 14.53 -18.20
CA ASP A 52 5.26 14.85 -18.98
C ASP A 52 4.44 13.60 -19.40
N ASP A 53 4.93 12.40 -19.07
CA ASP A 53 4.38 11.12 -19.56
C ASP A 53 3.56 10.35 -18.52
N GLU A 54 3.71 10.59 -17.22
CA GLU A 54 2.93 9.87 -16.19
C GLU A 54 1.42 10.23 -16.23
N SER A 55 1.09 11.43 -16.72
CA SER A 55 -0.29 11.86 -17.02
C SER A 55 -0.89 11.24 -18.30
N LYS A 56 -0.04 10.64 -19.16
CA LYS A 56 -0.43 9.99 -20.42
C LYS A 56 -0.51 8.47 -20.31
N LEU A 57 0.00 7.87 -19.22
CA LEU A 57 -0.05 6.43 -19.02
C LEU A 57 -1.51 5.94 -18.85
N PRO A 58 -1.90 4.82 -19.49
CA PRO A 58 -3.24 4.29 -19.35
C PRO A 58 -3.55 3.91 -17.89
N PRO A 59 -4.82 3.96 -17.45
CA PRO A 59 -5.18 3.77 -16.04
C PRO A 59 -4.85 2.36 -15.52
N THR A 60 -4.46 2.25 -14.25
CA THR A 60 -4.29 0.96 -13.56
C THR A 60 -5.64 0.32 -13.22
N ASP A 61 -5.69 -1.01 -13.20
CA ASP A 61 -6.84 -1.83 -12.77
C ASP A 61 -8.16 -1.60 -13.53
N ARG A 62 -8.16 -0.75 -14.57
CA ARG A 62 -9.34 -0.19 -15.24
C ARG A 62 -9.04 0.12 -16.72
N GLY A 63 -10.10 0.33 -17.50
CA GLY A 63 -10.00 0.72 -18.91
C GLY A 63 -9.77 -0.46 -19.87
N TRP A 64 -10.22 -0.29 -21.12
CA TRP A 64 -10.21 -1.34 -22.15
C TRP A 64 -8.83 -1.96 -22.37
N SER A 65 -7.77 -1.14 -22.43
CA SER A 65 -6.40 -1.59 -22.68
C SER A 65 -5.87 -2.56 -21.62
N ALA A 66 -6.22 -2.37 -20.34
CA ALA A 66 -5.79 -3.26 -19.25
C ALA A 66 -6.46 -4.65 -19.36
N TRP A 67 -7.77 -4.68 -19.67
CA TRP A 67 -8.52 -5.93 -19.85
C TRP A 67 -8.16 -6.64 -21.15
N LEU A 68 -7.87 -5.90 -22.23
CA LEU A 68 -7.38 -6.48 -23.49
C LEU A 68 -5.98 -7.07 -23.33
N PHE A 69 -5.09 -6.40 -22.59
CA PHE A 69 -3.78 -6.96 -22.22
C PHE A 69 -3.95 -8.25 -21.39
N LEU A 70 -4.83 -8.25 -20.39
CA LEU A 70 -5.12 -9.44 -19.58
C LEU A 70 -5.72 -10.60 -20.40
N ALA A 71 -6.59 -10.32 -21.38
CA ALA A 71 -7.10 -11.32 -22.31
C ALA A 71 -5.97 -11.90 -23.20
N GLY A 72 -4.99 -11.06 -23.59
CA GLY A 72 -3.75 -11.50 -24.23
C GLY A 72 -2.92 -12.44 -23.34
N CYS A 73 -2.75 -12.09 -22.06
CA CYS A 73 -2.07 -12.95 -21.09
C CYS A 73 -2.79 -14.30 -20.90
N PHE A 74 -4.12 -14.30 -20.76
CA PHE A 74 -4.95 -15.52 -20.70
C PHE A 74 -4.71 -16.43 -21.92
N TRP A 75 -4.65 -15.86 -23.13
CA TRP A 75 -4.39 -16.61 -24.36
C TRP A 75 -2.96 -17.18 -24.41
N LEU A 76 -1.97 -16.41 -23.95
CA LEU A 76 -0.59 -16.86 -23.85
C LEU A 76 -0.44 -18.02 -22.85
N GLU A 77 -1.02 -17.88 -21.67
CA GLU A 77 -1.03 -18.91 -20.63
C GLU A 77 -1.58 -20.23 -21.20
N GLY A 78 -2.79 -20.15 -21.79
CA GLY A 78 -3.48 -21.32 -22.32
C GLY A 78 -2.68 -22.08 -23.38
N LEU A 79 -2.00 -21.37 -24.29
CA LEU A 79 -1.18 -22.01 -25.32
C LEU A 79 0.17 -22.54 -24.80
N VAL A 80 0.80 -21.86 -23.84
CA VAL A 80 2.10 -22.30 -23.29
C VAL A 80 1.94 -23.52 -22.40
N TRP A 81 0.95 -23.53 -21.51
CA TRP A 81 0.75 -24.60 -20.51
C TRP A 81 -0.25 -25.67 -20.93
N GLY A 82 -1.25 -25.34 -21.75
CA GLY A 82 -2.31 -26.28 -22.14
C GLY A 82 -1.78 -27.52 -22.85
N LEU A 83 -0.72 -27.40 -23.66
CA LEU A 83 -0.09 -28.55 -24.31
C LEU A 83 0.63 -29.48 -23.31
N PRO A 84 1.54 -29.01 -22.42
CA PRO A 84 2.10 -29.82 -21.33
C PRO A 84 1.06 -30.52 -20.45
N TYR A 85 -0.01 -29.82 -20.06
CA TYR A 85 -1.09 -30.43 -19.26
C TYR A 85 -1.94 -31.44 -20.05
N SER A 86 -1.86 -31.43 -21.38
CA SER A 86 -2.49 -32.42 -22.27
C SER A 86 -1.56 -33.59 -22.62
N TYR A 87 -0.39 -33.71 -21.99
CA TYR A 87 0.66 -34.65 -22.43
C TYR A 87 0.21 -36.13 -22.40
N GLY A 88 -0.72 -36.53 -21.53
CA GLY A 88 -1.24 -37.90 -21.48
C GLY A 88 -1.81 -38.41 -22.82
N VAL A 89 -2.29 -37.53 -23.70
CA VAL A 89 -2.73 -37.89 -25.06
C VAL A 89 -1.54 -38.26 -25.95
N PHE A 90 -0.42 -37.52 -25.84
CA PHE A 90 0.82 -37.83 -26.54
C PHE A 90 1.49 -39.08 -25.98
N GLU A 91 1.47 -39.26 -24.67
CA GLU A 91 1.97 -40.46 -23.99
C GLU A 91 1.28 -41.72 -24.49
N ASN A 92 -0.05 -41.73 -24.52
CA ASN A 92 -0.84 -42.84 -25.07
C ASN A 92 -0.50 -43.09 -26.55
N TYR A 93 -0.44 -42.04 -27.37
CA TYR A 93 -0.13 -42.17 -28.79
C TYR A 93 1.30 -42.70 -29.05
N TYR A 94 2.31 -42.18 -28.35
CA TYR A 94 3.71 -42.62 -28.49
C TYR A 94 3.94 -44.04 -27.95
N SER A 95 3.23 -44.44 -26.88
CA SER A 95 3.32 -45.80 -26.34
C SER A 95 2.78 -46.87 -27.29
N ASN A 96 1.95 -46.48 -28.27
CA ASN A 96 1.40 -47.37 -29.29
C ASN A 96 2.10 -47.25 -30.67
N LEU A 97 3.14 -46.42 -30.79
CA LEU A 97 3.81 -46.14 -32.06
C LEU A 97 5.18 -46.81 -32.15
N GLU A 98 5.39 -47.69 -33.13
CA GLU A 98 6.72 -48.25 -33.41
C GLU A 98 7.66 -47.19 -34.03
N PRO A 99 8.96 -47.16 -33.65
CA PRO A 99 9.65 -48.01 -32.67
C PRO A 99 9.60 -47.48 -31.21
N LEU A 100 8.97 -46.31 -30.97
CA LEU A 100 8.97 -45.62 -29.68
C LEU A 100 8.35 -46.44 -28.54
N ASN A 101 7.36 -47.27 -28.85
CA ASN A 101 6.71 -48.21 -27.93
C ASN A 101 7.67 -49.17 -27.18
N SER A 102 8.87 -49.39 -27.72
CA SER A 102 9.91 -50.25 -27.11
C SER A 102 10.89 -49.51 -26.19
N GLU A 103 10.84 -48.18 -26.14
CA GLU A 103 11.78 -47.36 -25.37
C GLU A 103 11.20 -46.90 -24.02
N VAL A 104 12.01 -47.01 -22.97
CA VAL A 104 11.63 -46.59 -21.61
C VAL A 104 11.69 -45.06 -21.47
N GLY A 105 10.67 -44.46 -20.84
CA GLY A 105 10.68 -43.05 -20.43
C GLY A 105 9.74 -42.11 -21.19
N ILE A 106 8.73 -42.62 -21.90
CA ILE A 106 7.74 -41.80 -22.64
C ILE A 106 7.05 -40.78 -21.72
N ALA A 107 6.70 -41.15 -20.49
CA ALA A 107 6.15 -40.26 -19.46
C ALA A 107 7.09 -39.08 -19.08
N ALA A 108 8.41 -39.29 -19.18
CA ALA A 108 9.41 -38.29 -18.77
C ALA A 108 9.41 -37.05 -19.68
N ILE A 109 8.91 -37.16 -20.92
CA ILE A 109 8.83 -36.05 -21.87
C ILE A 109 7.90 -34.94 -21.30
N GLY A 110 6.70 -35.30 -20.83
CA GLY A 110 5.75 -34.34 -20.27
C GLY A 110 6.22 -33.73 -18.94
N THR A 111 6.72 -34.58 -18.03
CA THR A 111 7.16 -34.13 -16.70
C THR A 111 8.43 -33.26 -16.77
N THR A 112 9.35 -33.52 -17.70
CA THR A 112 10.48 -32.61 -17.96
C THR A 112 10.02 -31.29 -18.56
N GLY A 113 9.01 -31.28 -19.45
CA GLY A 113 8.41 -30.06 -20.00
C GLY A 113 7.87 -29.11 -18.93
N LEU A 114 6.96 -29.59 -18.06
CA LEU A 114 6.47 -28.81 -16.91
C LEU A 114 7.58 -28.48 -15.91
N GLY A 115 8.47 -29.45 -15.64
CA GLY A 115 9.57 -29.32 -14.69
C GLY A 115 10.52 -28.17 -15.03
N PHE A 116 11.03 -28.12 -16.27
CA PHE A 116 11.90 -27.03 -16.71
C PHE A 116 11.18 -25.69 -16.76
N ALA A 117 9.91 -25.65 -17.17
CA ALA A 117 9.12 -24.42 -17.18
C ALA A 117 9.02 -23.77 -15.79
N TYR A 118 8.82 -24.56 -14.73
CA TYR A 118 8.78 -24.08 -13.35
C TYR A 118 10.19 -23.83 -12.76
N LEU A 119 11.14 -24.73 -12.93
CA LEU A 119 12.47 -24.63 -12.31
C LEU A 119 13.34 -23.49 -12.86
N LEU A 120 13.14 -23.10 -14.12
CA LEU A 120 13.87 -21.98 -14.73
C LEU A 120 13.27 -20.61 -14.40
N ALA A 121 12.05 -20.55 -13.83
CA ALA A 121 11.38 -19.30 -13.49
C ALA A 121 12.23 -18.34 -12.63
N PRO A 122 12.90 -18.76 -11.53
CA PRO A 122 13.70 -17.84 -10.69
C PRO A 122 14.85 -17.21 -11.47
N VAL A 123 15.54 -17.99 -12.30
CA VAL A 123 16.65 -17.52 -13.13
C VAL A 123 16.14 -16.51 -14.16
N CYS A 124 15.03 -16.85 -14.85
CA CYS A 124 14.42 -15.97 -15.85
C CYS A 124 14.00 -14.63 -15.24
N VAL A 125 13.23 -14.63 -14.14
CA VAL A 125 12.75 -13.37 -13.53
C VAL A 125 13.90 -12.54 -12.96
N SER A 126 14.93 -13.14 -12.37
CA SER A 126 16.11 -12.39 -11.88
C SER A 126 16.88 -11.72 -13.02
N VAL A 127 17.06 -12.40 -14.16
CA VAL A 127 17.68 -11.84 -15.38
C VAL A 127 16.82 -10.73 -15.99
N LEU A 128 15.51 -10.91 -16.03
CA LEU A 128 14.55 -9.93 -16.58
C LEU A 128 14.33 -8.69 -15.70
N GLU A 129 14.61 -8.80 -14.41
CA GLU A 129 14.67 -7.67 -13.49
C GLU A 129 16.02 -6.94 -13.57
N ARG A 130 17.12 -7.69 -13.73
CA ARG A 130 18.45 -7.11 -13.98
C ARG A 130 18.48 -6.27 -15.25
N TRP A 131 17.81 -6.71 -16.31
CA TRP A 131 17.78 -6.03 -17.62
C TRP A 131 16.36 -5.85 -18.20
N PRO A 132 15.56 -4.89 -17.69
CA PRO A 132 14.17 -4.69 -18.11
C PRO A 132 13.99 -4.44 -19.62
N ALA A 133 14.96 -3.76 -20.26
CA ALA A 133 14.93 -3.47 -21.69
C ALA A 133 14.99 -4.73 -22.59
N GLN A 134 15.42 -5.88 -22.07
CA GLN A 134 15.50 -7.12 -22.84
C GLN A 134 14.20 -7.95 -22.80
N ARG A 135 13.22 -7.61 -21.94
CA ARG A 135 11.98 -8.38 -21.70
C ARG A 135 11.28 -8.83 -23.00
N LYS A 136 11.03 -7.90 -23.95
CA LYS A 136 10.39 -8.23 -25.24
C LYS A 136 11.25 -9.12 -26.15
N LYS A 137 12.58 -8.94 -26.15
CA LYS A 137 13.50 -9.79 -26.92
C LYS A 137 13.55 -11.22 -26.36
N VAL A 138 13.55 -11.37 -25.04
CA VAL A 138 13.50 -12.68 -24.38
C VAL A 138 12.19 -13.41 -24.70
N SER A 139 11.04 -12.73 -24.74
CA SER A 139 9.79 -13.35 -25.21
C SER A 139 9.87 -13.85 -26.65
N ILE A 140 10.46 -13.08 -27.57
CA ILE A 140 10.64 -13.50 -28.97
C ILE A 140 11.55 -14.72 -29.06
N ILE A 141 12.69 -14.72 -28.34
CA ILE A 141 13.60 -15.87 -28.25
C ILE A 141 12.88 -17.09 -27.68
N GLY A 142 12.06 -16.91 -26.64
CA GLY A 142 11.24 -17.96 -26.04
C GLY A 142 10.25 -18.58 -27.03
N LEU A 143 9.52 -17.75 -27.79
CA LEU A 143 8.61 -18.23 -28.84
C LEU A 143 9.35 -19.01 -29.94
N CYS A 144 10.48 -18.49 -30.44
CA CYS A 144 11.30 -19.19 -31.42
C CYS A 144 11.83 -20.52 -30.88
N THR A 145 12.29 -20.56 -29.62
CA THR A 145 12.78 -21.76 -28.95
C THR A 145 11.68 -22.81 -28.79
N LEU A 146 10.52 -22.41 -28.27
CA LEU A 146 9.36 -23.30 -28.05
C LEU A 146 8.86 -23.91 -29.37
N THR A 147 8.69 -23.07 -30.39
CA THR A 147 8.18 -23.52 -31.71
C THR A 147 9.23 -24.37 -32.45
N THR A 148 10.51 -24.07 -32.32
CA THR A 148 11.60 -24.93 -32.79
C THR A 148 11.60 -26.28 -32.07
N GLY A 149 11.31 -26.34 -30.77
CA GLY A 149 11.10 -27.58 -30.02
C GLY A 149 10.00 -28.46 -30.59
N LEU A 150 8.84 -27.87 -30.90
CA LEU A 150 7.73 -28.61 -31.55
C LEU A 150 8.07 -29.07 -32.98
N VAL A 151 8.73 -28.23 -33.78
CA VAL A 151 9.12 -28.59 -35.16
C VAL A 151 10.18 -29.68 -35.15
N THR A 152 11.21 -29.59 -34.32
CA THR A 152 12.26 -30.62 -34.19
C THR A 152 11.71 -31.94 -33.64
N ALA A 153 10.78 -31.89 -32.69
CA ALA A 153 10.05 -33.07 -32.22
C ALA A 153 9.35 -33.84 -33.34
N SER A 154 8.84 -33.16 -34.37
CA SER A 154 8.20 -33.81 -35.53
C SER A 154 9.14 -34.70 -36.36
N PHE A 155 10.46 -34.60 -36.15
CA PHE A 155 11.48 -35.43 -36.79
C PHE A 155 12.01 -36.55 -35.88
N ALA A 156 11.52 -36.66 -34.64
CA ALA A 156 11.98 -37.67 -33.70
C ALA A 156 11.77 -39.10 -34.20
N THR A 157 12.66 -39.97 -33.73
CA THR A 157 12.71 -41.43 -33.96
C THR A 157 12.96 -42.22 -32.67
N HIS A 158 13.44 -41.54 -31.63
CA HIS A 158 13.74 -42.08 -30.29
C HIS A 158 13.11 -41.17 -29.24
N VAL A 159 12.75 -41.74 -28.09
CA VAL A 159 12.15 -41.05 -26.93
C VAL A 159 13.09 -39.96 -26.42
N ILE A 160 14.42 -40.19 -26.43
CA ILE A 160 15.39 -39.17 -26.01
C ILE A 160 15.34 -37.90 -26.88
N HIS A 161 15.02 -38.01 -28.17
CA HIS A 161 14.82 -36.82 -29.02
C HIS A 161 13.60 -36.03 -28.53
N LEU A 162 12.49 -36.71 -28.25
CA LEU A 162 11.27 -36.08 -27.72
C LEU A 162 11.49 -35.45 -26.33
N VAL A 163 12.25 -36.09 -25.43
CA VAL A 163 12.61 -35.52 -24.12
C VAL A 163 13.41 -34.23 -24.29
N LEU A 164 14.37 -34.20 -25.23
CA LEU A 164 15.16 -32.99 -25.50
C LEU A 164 14.34 -31.88 -26.18
N THR A 165 13.37 -32.22 -27.05
CA THR A 165 12.63 -31.23 -27.85
C THR A 165 11.29 -30.81 -27.25
N GLN A 166 10.42 -31.76 -26.87
CA GLN A 166 9.11 -31.47 -26.22
C GLN A 166 9.20 -31.34 -24.71
N GLY A 167 10.23 -31.93 -24.08
CA GLY A 167 10.54 -31.69 -22.68
C GLY A 167 11.37 -30.43 -22.51
N LEU A 168 12.70 -30.56 -22.61
CA LEU A 168 13.65 -29.50 -22.33
C LEU A 168 13.45 -28.24 -23.20
N LEU A 169 13.49 -28.35 -24.53
CA LEU A 169 13.49 -27.16 -25.40
C LEU A 169 12.15 -26.42 -25.36
N TYR A 170 11.02 -27.15 -25.31
CA TYR A 170 9.70 -26.56 -25.06
C TYR A 170 9.62 -25.88 -23.69
N GLY A 171 10.05 -26.55 -22.61
CA GLY A 171 10.00 -26.00 -21.24
C GLY A 171 10.86 -24.74 -21.07
N VAL A 172 12.07 -24.74 -21.64
CA VAL A 172 12.95 -23.55 -21.71
C VAL A 172 12.28 -22.42 -22.51
N GLY A 173 11.76 -22.73 -23.70
CA GLY A 173 11.08 -21.75 -24.55
C GLY A 173 9.85 -21.15 -23.88
N GLY A 174 9.06 -21.98 -23.21
CA GLY A 174 7.89 -21.59 -22.42
C GLY A 174 8.28 -20.65 -21.27
N ALA A 175 9.28 -21.00 -20.47
CA ALA A 175 9.77 -20.14 -19.39
C ALA A 175 10.24 -18.77 -19.89
N LEU A 176 11.02 -18.73 -20.98
CA LEU A 176 11.50 -17.46 -21.56
C LEU A 176 10.36 -16.62 -22.16
N LEU A 177 9.36 -17.27 -22.76
CA LEU A 177 8.18 -16.62 -23.34
C LEU A 177 7.27 -16.01 -22.27
N TYR A 178 6.97 -16.79 -21.22
CA TYR A 178 5.98 -16.49 -20.19
C TYR A 178 6.46 -15.46 -19.14
N ASN A 179 7.67 -15.61 -18.59
CA ASN A 179 8.10 -14.79 -17.44
C ASN A 179 8.08 -13.25 -17.67
N PRO A 180 8.38 -12.70 -18.87
CA PRO A 180 8.22 -11.26 -19.14
C PRO A 180 6.79 -10.72 -18.91
N PHE A 181 5.75 -11.54 -19.11
CA PHE A 181 4.36 -11.12 -18.97
C PHE A 181 3.94 -10.91 -17.50
N ILE A 182 4.59 -11.60 -16.55
CA ILE A 182 4.42 -11.36 -15.11
C ILE A 182 4.74 -9.90 -14.77
N PHE A 183 5.89 -9.39 -15.26
CA PHE A 183 6.29 -8.00 -15.02
C PHE A 183 5.32 -7.00 -15.62
N TYR A 184 4.87 -7.24 -16.87
CA TYR A 184 3.91 -6.35 -17.52
C TYR A 184 2.55 -6.37 -16.80
N LEU A 185 2.08 -7.53 -16.34
CA LEU A 185 0.84 -7.64 -15.56
C LEU A 185 0.93 -6.86 -14.24
N ASP A 186 2.09 -6.91 -13.59
CA ASP A 186 2.38 -6.14 -12.37
C ASP A 186 2.37 -4.61 -12.57
N GLU A 187 2.59 -4.12 -13.79
CA GLU A 187 2.49 -2.68 -14.15
C GLU A 187 1.03 -2.24 -14.38
N TRP A 188 0.21 -3.11 -14.98
CA TRP A 188 -1.19 -2.84 -15.35
C TRP A 188 -2.16 -2.97 -14.17
N PHE A 189 -1.94 -3.92 -13.26
CA PHE A 189 -2.81 -4.20 -12.12
C PHE A 189 -2.07 -3.99 -10.80
N VAL A 190 -2.66 -3.17 -9.91
CA VAL A 190 -2.08 -2.75 -8.64
C VAL A 190 -3.02 -3.07 -7.47
N LYS A 191 -4.28 -2.65 -7.55
CA LYS A 191 -5.32 -2.92 -6.53
C LYS A 191 -6.06 -4.24 -6.75
N ARG A 192 -6.05 -4.79 -7.97
CA ARG A 192 -6.75 -6.03 -8.35
C ARG A 192 -5.77 -7.12 -8.82
N LYS A 193 -4.63 -7.22 -8.15
CA LYS A 193 -3.55 -8.14 -8.55
C LYS A 193 -4.00 -9.59 -8.47
N GLY A 194 -4.60 -10.00 -7.36
CA GLY A 194 -5.08 -11.36 -7.18
C GLY A 194 -6.06 -11.79 -8.27
N LEU A 195 -7.06 -10.96 -8.55
CA LEU A 195 -8.02 -11.21 -9.63
C LEU A 195 -7.34 -11.25 -11.01
N ALA A 196 -6.39 -10.35 -11.29
CA ALA A 196 -5.69 -10.31 -12.57
C ALA A 196 -4.83 -11.57 -12.82
N TYR A 197 -4.05 -12.02 -11.82
CA TYR A 197 -3.31 -13.28 -11.93
C TYR A 197 -4.22 -14.51 -11.91
N GLY A 198 -5.34 -14.47 -11.16
CA GLY A 198 -6.35 -15.51 -11.18
C GLY A 198 -6.95 -15.71 -12.57
N ILE A 199 -7.28 -14.61 -13.28
CA ILE A 199 -7.72 -14.65 -14.67
C ILE A 199 -6.57 -15.08 -15.60
N PHE A 200 -5.35 -14.55 -15.43
CA PHE A 200 -4.20 -14.94 -16.26
C PHE A 200 -4.01 -16.47 -16.26
N TRP A 201 -3.92 -17.09 -15.08
CA TRP A 201 -3.72 -18.54 -14.92
C TRP A 201 -4.95 -19.38 -15.24
N ALA A 202 -6.16 -18.81 -15.21
CA ALA A 202 -7.37 -19.51 -15.65
C ALA A 202 -7.28 -19.97 -17.12
N GLY A 203 -6.44 -19.33 -17.94
CA GLY A 203 -6.15 -19.77 -19.31
C GLY A 203 -5.65 -21.22 -19.38
N THR A 204 -4.82 -21.64 -18.42
CA THR A 204 -4.32 -23.02 -18.34
C THR A 204 -5.46 -24.02 -18.23
N GLY A 205 -6.44 -23.80 -17.34
CA GLY A 205 -7.53 -24.76 -17.13
C GLY A 205 -8.44 -24.92 -18.35
N VAL A 206 -8.82 -23.81 -19.00
CA VAL A 206 -9.65 -23.85 -20.23
C VAL A 206 -8.94 -24.57 -21.36
N PHE A 207 -7.69 -24.21 -21.64
CA PHE A 207 -6.94 -24.82 -22.74
C PHE A 207 -6.56 -26.27 -22.43
N SER A 208 -6.30 -26.64 -21.17
CA SER A 208 -6.06 -28.03 -20.77
C SER A 208 -7.31 -28.91 -20.83
N SER A 209 -8.51 -28.31 -20.85
CA SER A 209 -9.75 -29.05 -21.12
C SER A 209 -10.00 -29.26 -22.61
N VAL A 210 -9.64 -28.29 -23.46
CA VAL A 210 -9.95 -28.33 -24.91
C VAL A 210 -8.84 -28.97 -25.74
N THR A 211 -7.58 -28.70 -25.41
CA THR A 211 -6.40 -29.18 -26.15
C THR A 211 -6.31 -30.71 -26.23
N PRO A 212 -6.65 -31.52 -25.21
CA PRO A 212 -6.62 -32.98 -25.32
C PRO A 212 -7.48 -33.52 -26.45
N PHE A 213 -8.68 -32.97 -26.67
CA PHE A 213 -9.59 -33.40 -27.73
C PHE A 213 -9.06 -33.02 -29.12
N ILE A 214 -8.55 -31.80 -29.27
CA ILE A 214 -7.93 -31.32 -30.53
C ILE A 214 -6.72 -32.20 -30.87
N MET A 215 -5.88 -32.51 -29.88
CA MET A 215 -4.68 -33.33 -30.06
C MET A 215 -5.05 -34.78 -30.37
N HIS A 216 -5.99 -35.38 -29.66
CA HIS A 216 -6.42 -36.76 -29.91
C HIS A 216 -6.95 -36.93 -31.34
N TRP A 217 -7.83 -36.04 -31.78
CA TRP A 217 -8.34 -36.03 -33.16
C TRP A 217 -7.19 -35.84 -34.18
N ALA A 218 -6.36 -34.82 -34.00
CA ALA A 218 -5.30 -34.51 -34.96
C ALA A 218 -4.21 -35.59 -35.03
N LEU A 219 -3.86 -36.22 -33.89
CA LEU A 219 -2.90 -37.32 -33.83
C LEU A 219 -3.40 -38.56 -34.56
N ASN A 220 -4.68 -38.92 -34.41
CA ASN A 220 -5.27 -40.09 -35.06
C ASN A 220 -5.42 -39.90 -36.59
N GLU A 221 -5.86 -38.72 -37.04
CA GLU A 221 -6.10 -38.45 -38.48
C GLU A 221 -4.82 -38.11 -39.26
N TYR A 222 -3.90 -37.31 -38.68
CA TYR A 222 -2.76 -36.74 -39.42
C TYR A 222 -1.39 -37.17 -38.90
N GLY A 223 -1.34 -37.89 -37.77
CA GLY A 223 -0.12 -38.34 -37.12
C GLY A 223 0.70 -37.24 -36.43
N PHE A 224 1.49 -37.62 -35.42
CA PHE A 224 2.25 -36.66 -34.60
C PHE A 224 3.16 -35.71 -35.40
N ARG A 225 3.76 -36.16 -36.49
CA ARG A 225 4.67 -35.34 -37.31
C ARG A 225 3.95 -34.13 -37.92
N THR A 226 2.73 -34.33 -38.41
CA THR A 226 1.91 -33.26 -39.00
C THR A 226 1.34 -32.37 -37.91
N THR A 227 0.75 -32.97 -36.88
CA THR A 227 0.09 -32.29 -35.76
C THR A 227 1.03 -31.34 -35.03
N LEU A 228 2.26 -31.76 -34.72
CA LEU A 228 3.23 -30.89 -34.05
C LEU A 228 3.68 -29.70 -34.92
N ARG A 229 3.78 -29.87 -36.24
CA ARG A 229 4.13 -28.77 -37.16
C ARG A 229 2.99 -27.76 -37.30
N VAL A 230 1.76 -28.25 -37.46
CA VAL A 230 0.57 -27.39 -37.53
C VAL A 230 0.39 -26.62 -36.22
N TRP A 231 0.55 -27.29 -35.07
CA TRP A 231 0.49 -26.63 -33.76
C TRP A 231 1.63 -25.61 -33.58
N ALA A 232 2.85 -25.91 -33.99
CA ALA A 232 3.96 -24.97 -33.94
C ALA A 232 3.70 -23.70 -34.76
N VAL A 233 3.15 -23.84 -35.99
CA VAL A 233 2.75 -22.70 -36.83
C VAL A 233 1.62 -21.90 -36.19
N PHE A 234 0.60 -22.57 -35.65
CA PHE A 234 -0.51 -21.91 -34.94
C PHE A 234 -0.04 -21.10 -33.72
N VAL A 235 0.80 -21.70 -32.87
CA VAL A 235 1.40 -21.03 -31.70
C VAL A 235 2.31 -19.87 -32.14
N PHE A 236 3.14 -20.06 -33.17
CA PHE A 236 4.01 -19.01 -33.70
C PHE A 236 3.22 -17.81 -34.21
N LEU A 237 2.17 -18.03 -35.01
CA LEU A 237 1.35 -16.95 -35.57
C LEU A 237 0.54 -16.22 -34.49
N THR A 238 -0.14 -16.95 -33.61
CA THR A 238 -1.00 -16.34 -32.59
C THR A 238 -0.18 -15.60 -31.52
N LEU A 239 0.85 -16.24 -30.95
CA LEU A 239 1.67 -15.61 -29.92
C LEU A 239 2.67 -14.60 -30.49
N GLY A 240 3.15 -14.78 -31.72
CA GLY A 240 3.96 -13.78 -32.42
C GLY A 240 3.18 -12.48 -32.66
N THR A 241 1.92 -12.61 -33.11
CA THR A 241 0.99 -11.48 -33.25
C THR A 241 0.72 -10.81 -31.90
N LEU A 242 0.50 -11.59 -30.83
CA LEU A 242 0.32 -11.07 -29.48
C LEU A 242 1.56 -10.28 -29.00
N ILE A 243 2.77 -10.85 -29.09
CA ILE A 243 4.03 -10.17 -28.69
C ILE A 243 4.25 -8.89 -29.50
N TYR A 244 3.84 -8.84 -30.76
CA TYR A 244 3.92 -7.64 -31.59
C TYR A 244 3.07 -6.50 -30.99
N PHE A 245 1.79 -6.77 -30.72
CA PHE A 245 0.83 -5.78 -30.21
C PHE A 245 0.97 -5.45 -28.71
N VAL A 246 1.50 -6.38 -27.91
CA VAL A 246 1.75 -6.15 -26.48
C VAL A 246 2.76 -5.02 -26.29
N ARG A 247 2.34 -4.04 -25.49
CA ARG A 247 3.14 -2.90 -25.03
C ARG A 247 3.22 -2.94 -23.50
N PRO A 248 4.41 -2.71 -22.90
CA PRO A 248 4.49 -2.46 -21.47
C PRO A 248 3.67 -1.20 -21.13
N ARG A 249 3.20 -1.09 -19.89
CA ARG A 249 2.44 0.09 -19.48
C ARG A 249 3.38 1.26 -19.20
N LYS A 250 4.56 0.99 -18.63
CA LYS A 250 5.61 2.00 -18.47
C LYS A 250 6.54 1.99 -19.69
N PRO A 251 6.97 3.16 -20.22
CA PRO A 251 8.00 3.19 -21.25
C PRO A 251 9.28 2.52 -20.74
N LEU A 252 9.92 1.70 -21.57
CA LEU A 252 11.20 1.10 -21.22
C LEU A 252 12.27 2.21 -21.26
N PRO A 253 13.09 2.40 -20.20
CA PRO A 253 14.05 3.49 -20.14
C PRO A 253 15.05 3.41 -21.28
N ALA A 254 15.30 4.55 -21.94
CA ALA A 254 16.10 4.63 -23.17
C ALA A 254 17.57 4.20 -22.99
N LYS A 255 18.07 4.16 -21.75
CA LYS A 255 19.36 3.58 -21.38
C LYS A 255 19.15 2.42 -20.40
N SER A 256 19.58 1.23 -20.79
CA SER A 256 19.46 0.00 -19.99
C SER A 256 20.48 -0.04 -18.84
N VAL A 257 20.24 0.75 -17.78
CA VAL A 257 20.97 0.59 -16.51
C VAL A 257 20.59 -0.75 -15.88
N ALA A 258 21.58 -1.49 -15.39
CA ALA A 258 21.36 -2.79 -14.76
C ALA A 258 20.99 -2.60 -13.27
N HIS A 259 19.76 -2.96 -12.89
CA HIS A 259 19.27 -2.79 -11.51
C HIS A 259 19.85 -3.86 -10.56
N GLY A 260 19.92 -3.59 -9.26
CA GLY A 260 20.21 -4.62 -8.26
C GLY A 260 19.08 -5.66 -8.21
N VAL A 261 19.41 -6.95 -8.17
CA VAL A 261 18.40 -8.00 -7.91
C VAL A 261 18.37 -8.27 -6.41
N GLU A 262 17.36 -7.73 -5.74
CA GLU A 262 17.23 -7.84 -4.29
C GLU A 262 16.74 -9.23 -3.86
N LEU A 263 17.69 -10.12 -3.57
CA LEU A 263 17.45 -11.48 -3.05
C LEU A 263 17.36 -11.53 -1.52
N GLY A 264 17.38 -10.38 -0.83
CA GLY A 264 17.31 -10.32 0.64
C GLY A 264 16.08 -11.01 1.24
N PHE A 265 14.97 -11.12 0.48
CA PHE A 265 13.75 -11.82 0.91
C PHE A 265 13.98 -13.32 1.19
N LEU A 266 14.98 -13.95 0.56
CA LEU A 266 15.39 -15.34 0.81
C LEU A 266 15.93 -15.56 2.24
N LYS A 267 16.29 -14.50 2.97
CA LYS A 267 16.68 -14.59 4.39
C LYS A 267 15.47 -14.52 5.33
N THR A 268 14.28 -14.17 4.84
CA THR A 268 13.08 -14.02 5.68
C THR A 268 12.49 -15.39 6.05
N ARG A 269 12.14 -15.56 7.33
CA ARG A 269 11.43 -16.77 7.79
C ARG A 269 10.01 -16.87 7.24
N LEU A 270 9.42 -15.74 6.79
CA LEU A 270 8.09 -15.72 6.18
C LEU A 270 8.11 -16.33 4.78
N PHE A 271 9.09 -15.97 3.95
CA PHE A 271 9.29 -16.59 2.63
C PHE A 271 9.41 -18.12 2.73
N TRP A 272 10.30 -18.62 3.58
CA TRP A 272 10.50 -20.08 3.71
C TRP A 272 9.28 -20.83 4.26
N ALA A 273 8.44 -20.19 5.07
CA ALA A 273 7.17 -20.79 5.52
C ALA A 273 6.18 -20.95 4.34
N PHE A 274 6.04 -19.94 3.48
CA PHE A 274 5.24 -20.05 2.25
C PHE A 274 5.87 -21.04 1.25
N GLN A 275 7.20 -21.03 1.10
CA GLN A 275 7.93 -21.90 0.17
C GLN A 275 7.81 -23.38 0.55
N ALA A 276 8.01 -23.71 1.82
CA ALA A 276 7.86 -25.08 2.32
C ALA A 276 6.41 -25.56 2.14
N GLY A 277 5.44 -24.70 2.43
CA GLY A 277 4.03 -24.99 2.19
C GLY A 277 3.73 -25.33 0.72
N ASN A 278 4.22 -24.49 -0.20
CA ASN A 278 4.06 -24.67 -1.65
C ASN A 278 4.77 -25.91 -2.21
N ILE A 279 5.90 -26.33 -1.64
CA ILE A 279 6.59 -27.58 -2.00
C ILE A 279 5.77 -28.79 -1.53
N ILE A 280 5.33 -28.79 -0.26
CA ILE A 280 4.54 -29.88 0.32
C ILE A 280 3.22 -30.05 -0.45
N GLU A 281 2.51 -28.95 -0.72
CA GLU A 281 1.32 -28.92 -1.57
C GLU A 281 1.61 -29.50 -2.97
N GLY A 282 2.74 -29.10 -3.55
CA GLY A 282 3.17 -29.56 -4.86
C GLY A 282 3.37 -31.07 -4.97
N PHE A 283 3.68 -31.78 -3.88
CA PHE A 283 3.78 -33.24 -3.92
C PHE A 283 2.42 -33.94 -4.02
N GLY A 284 1.40 -33.45 -3.31
CA GLY A 284 0.06 -34.03 -3.33
C GLY A 284 -0.81 -33.59 -4.50
N TYR A 285 -0.66 -32.33 -4.94
CA TYR A 285 -1.55 -31.69 -5.91
C TYR A 285 -1.74 -32.47 -7.22
N PHE A 286 -0.64 -32.99 -7.80
CA PHE A 286 -0.68 -33.64 -9.11
C PHE A 286 -1.21 -35.08 -9.04
N GLY A 287 -1.18 -35.74 -7.88
CA GLY A 287 -1.59 -37.13 -7.70
C GLY A 287 -3.01 -37.41 -8.22
N PRO A 288 -4.06 -36.71 -7.74
CA PRO A 288 -5.42 -36.86 -8.26
C PRO A 288 -5.51 -36.67 -9.78
N GLN A 289 -4.86 -35.65 -10.33
CA GLN A 289 -4.92 -35.35 -11.76
C GLN A 289 -4.30 -36.46 -12.63
N ILE A 290 -3.22 -37.10 -12.15
CA ILE A 290 -2.53 -38.20 -12.84
C ILE A 290 -3.36 -39.50 -12.78
N TYR A 291 -3.93 -39.82 -11.61
CA TYR A 291 -4.51 -41.15 -11.35
C TYR A 291 -6.05 -41.22 -11.41
N LEU A 292 -6.76 -40.10 -11.59
CA LEU A 292 -8.22 -40.07 -11.78
C LEU A 292 -8.72 -41.02 -12.90
N PRO A 293 -8.09 -41.09 -14.08
CA PRO A 293 -8.43 -42.05 -15.13
C PRO A 293 -8.35 -43.51 -14.66
N SER A 294 -7.17 -43.92 -14.17
CA SER A 294 -6.90 -45.29 -13.68
C SER A 294 -7.72 -45.68 -12.46
N PHE A 295 -8.16 -44.67 -11.68
CA PHE A 295 -9.09 -44.84 -10.57
C PHE A 295 -10.50 -45.18 -11.06
N ALA A 296 -11.02 -44.45 -12.04
CA ALA A 296 -12.34 -44.72 -12.60
C ALA A 296 -12.42 -46.12 -13.24
N GLU A 297 -11.34 -46.56 -13.90
CA GLU A 297 -11.23 -47.91 -14.47
C GLU A 297 -11.22 -49.03 -13.42
N GLU A 298 -10.44 -48.90 -12.32
CA GLU A 298 -10.41 -49.93 -11.27
C GLU A 298 -11.70 -49.99 -10.45
N MET A 299 -12.44 -48.89 -10.36
CA MET A 299 -13.76 -48.83 -9.72
C MET A 299 -14.91 -49.30 -10.63
N ASP A 300 -14.61 -49.78 -11.85
CA ASP A 300 -15.58 -50.27 -12.85
C ASP A 300 -16.69 -49.25 -13.16
N LEU A 301 -16.31 -47.96 -13.21
CA LEU A 301 -17.20 -46.85 -13.57
C LEU A 301 -17.36 -46.75 -15.10
N SER A 302 -18.35 -45.98 -15.58
CA SER A 302 -18.59 -45.89 -17.02
C SER A 302 -17.37 -45.37 -17.79
N PRO A 303 -17.19 -45.76 -19.07
CA PRO A 303 -16.06 -45.28 -19.89
C PRO A 303 -15.97 -43.76 -20.05
N LEU A 304 -17.05 -43.02 -19.77
CA LEU A 304 -17.07 -41.55 -19.79
C LEU A 304 -16.57 -40.93 -18.48
N ALA A 305 -16.58 -41.66 -17.35
CA ALA A 305 -16.21 -41.12 -16.04
C ALA A 305 -14.74 -40.69 -15.95
N SER A 306 -13.84 -41.46 -16.58
CA SER A 306 -12.41 -41.16 -16.70
C SER A 306 -12.15 -39.78 -17.37
N PRO A 307 -12.50 -39.55 -18.65
CA PRO A 307 -12.26 -38.26 -19.31
C PRO A 307 -13.11 -37.11 -18.73
N LEU A 308 -14.34 -37.39 -18.29
CA LEU A 308 -15.23 -36.35 -17.75
C LEU A 308 -14.74 -35.82 -16.39
N SER A 309 -14.21 -36.69 -15.51
CA SER A 309 -13.67 -36.25 -14.22
C SER A 309 -12.46 -35.32 -14.38
N VAL A 310 -11.54 -35.62 -15.31
CA VAL A 310 -10.40 -34.75 -15.61
C VAL A 310 -10.85 -33.42 -16.23
N ALA A 311 -11.81 -33.44 -17.16
CA ALA A 311 -12.37 -32.22 -17.75
C ALA A 311 -13.05 -31.34 -16.69
N LEU A 312 -13.84 -31.92 -15.78
CA LEU A 312 -14.49 -31.21 -14.68
C LEU A 312 -13.47 -30.60 -13.71
N LEU A 313 -12.36 -31.30 -13.41
CA LEU A 313 -11.27 -30.78 -12.56
C LEU A 313 -10.58 -29.57 -13.19
N ASN A 314 -10.29 -29.61 -14.49
CA ASN A 314 -9.64 -28.50 -15.20
C ASN A 314 -10.58 -27.27 -15.33
N ILE A 315 -11.87 -27.49 -15.59
CA ILE A 315 -12.89 -26.43 -15.64
C ILE A 315 -13.11 -25.83 -14.25
N SER A 316 -13.23 -26.64 -13.20
CA SER A 316 -13.41 -26.12 -11.83
C SER A 316 -12.15 -25.41 -11.34
N SER A 317 -10.94 -25.86 -11.71
CA SER A 317 -9.67 -25.15 -11.46
C SER A 317 -9.62 -23.79 -12.13
N THR A 318 -10.18 -23.64 -13.34
CA THR A 318 -10.33 -22.34 -14.01
C THR A 318 -11.12 -21.36 -13.15
N VAL A 319 -12.29 -21.79 -12.65
CA VAL A 319 -13.13 -20.99 -11.75
C VAL A 319 -12.43 -20.74 -10.42
N GLY A 320 -11.72 -21.74 -9.90
CA GLY A 320 -10.97 -21.70 -8.65
C GLY A 320 -9.87 -20.64 -8.64
N LEU A 321 -9.12 -20.51 -9.72
CA LEU A 321 -8.05 -19.51 -9.86
C LEU A 321 -8.62 -18.08 -9.83
N VAL A 322 -9.72 -17.82 -10.54
CA VAL A 322 -10.41 -16.52 -10.51
C VAL A 322 -11.03 -16.23 -9.14
N PHE A 323 -11.70 -17.23 -8.53
CA PHE A 323 -12.33 -17.11 -7.23
C PHE A 323 -11.33 -16.85 -6.10
N MET A 324 -10.26 -17.64 -6.03
CA MET A 324 -9.18 -17.44 -5.05
C MET A 324 -8.46 -16.11 -5.26
N GLY A 325 -8.18 -15.74 -6.52
CA GLY A 325 -7.62 -14.45 -6.88
C GLY A 325 -8.47 -13.26 -6.39
N PHE A 326 -9.79 -13.36 -6.55
CA PHE A 326 -10.73 -12.37 -6.02
C PHE A 326 -10.78 -12.33 -4.48
N LEU A 327 -10.66 -13.48 -3.81
CA LEU A 327 -10.67 -13.53 -2.34
C LEU A 327 -9.43 -12.89 -1.72
N ILE A 328 -8.23 -13.11 -2.29
CA ILE A 328 -6.98 -12.52 -1.74
C ILE A 328 -6.89 -11.00 -1.92
N ASP A 329 -7.60 -10.43 -2.89
CA ASP A 329 -7.72 -8.96 -3.04
C ASP A 329 -8.65 -8.33 -1.98
N ARG A 330 -9.43 -9.15 -1.24
CA ARG A 330 -10.43 -8.69 -0.24
C ARG A 330 -10.15 -9.12 1.19
N TYR A 331 -9.57 -10.30 1.37
CA TYR A 331 -9.31 -10.93 2.66
C TYR A 331 -7.82 -11.18 2.85
N HIS A 332 -7.38 -11.16 4.11
CA HIS A 332 -6.00 -11.47 4.44
C HIS A 332 -5.61 -12.89 3.96
N ILE A 333 -4.42 -13.02 3.37
CA ILE A 333 -3.95 -14.25 2.70
C ILE A 333 -4.08 -15.52 3.56
N SER A 334 -3.85 -15.42 4.87
CA SER A 334 -3.97 -16.55 5.80
C SER A 334 -5.38 -17.15 5.86
N THR A 335 -6.41 -16.31 5.73
CA THR A 335 -7.82 -16.75 5.75
C THR A 335 -8.17 -17.51 4.47
N VAL A 336 -7.67 -17.04 3.32
CA VAL A 336 -7.89 -17.69 2.02
C VAL A 336 -7.11 -19.02 1.94
N LEU A 337 -5.87 -19.05 2.44
CA LEU A 337 -5.09 -20.27 2.58
C LEU A 337 -5.75 -21.30 3.51
N LEU A 338 -6.31 -20.85 4.65
CA LEU A 338 -7.04 -21.73 5.57
C LEU A 338 -8.33 -22.28 4.94
N LEU A 339 -9.08 -21.45 4.23
CA LEU A 339 -10.27 -21.86 3.49
C LEU A 339 -9.93 -22.94 2.45
N SER A 340 -8.92 -22.68 1.60
CA SER A 340 -8.39 -23.64 0.63
C SER A 340 -7.92 -24.94 1.31
N ALA A 341 -7.31 -24.86 2.50
CA ALA A 341 -6.82 -26.04 3.24
C ALA A 341 -7.94 -26.94 3.74
N ILE A 342 -8.89 -26.36 4.47
CA ILE A 342 -9.99 -27.12 5.08
C ILE A 342 -10.83 -27.77 3.98
N THR A 343 -11.19 -27.00 2.95
CA THR A 343 -12.05 -27.48 1.85
C THR A 343 -11.38 -28.57 1.01
N SER A 344 -10.14 -28.38 0.55
CA SER A 344 -9.41 -29.41 -0.21
C SER A 344 -9.13 -30.67 0.61
N THR A 345 -8.72 -30.52 1.87
CA THR A 345 -8.41 -31.66 2.76
C THR A 345 -9.66 -32.49 3.06
N LEU A 346 -10.80 -31.84 3.37
CA LEU A 346 -12.09 -32.53 3.55
C LEU A 346 -12.57 -33.18 2.25
N CYS A 347 -12.39 -32.51 1.11
CA CYS A 347 -12.73 -33.04 -0.21
C CYS A 347 -11.95 -34.33 -0.52
N VAL A 348 -10.63 -34.35 -0.28
CA VAL A 348 -9.79 -35.54 -0.44
C VAL A 348 -10.22 -36.65 0.52
N PHE A 349 -10.29 -36.37 1.83
CA PHE A 349 -10.51 -37.45 2.81
C PHE A 349 -11.94 -37.99 2.82
N LEU A 350 -12.96 -37.15 2.59
CA LEU A 350 -14.37 -37.53 2.72
C LEU A 350 -15.04 -37.83 1.39
N ILE A 351 -14.65 -37.16 0.30
CA ILE A 351 -15.29 -37.37 -1.01
C ILE A 351 -14.49 -38.38 -1.81
N TRP A 352 -13.19 -38.16 -2.05
CA TRP A 352 -12.36 -39.13 -2.80
C TRP A 352 -12.16 -40.44 -2.02
N GLY A 353 -11.88 -40.35 -0.72
CA GLY A 353 -11.74 -41.51 0.19
C GLY A 353 -12.95 -42.46 0.24
N PHE A 354 -14.13 -41.99 -0.19
CA PHE A 354 -15.37 -42.77 -0.24
C PHE A 354 -16.05 -42.75 -1.62
N ALA A 355 -15.35 -42.34 -2.69
CA ALA A 355 -15.89 -42.21 -4.04
C ALA A 355 -16.14 -43.56 -4.72
N THR A 356 -17.16 -44.29 -4.28
CA THR A 356 -17.63 -45.56 -4.90
C THR A 356 -18.64 -45.35 -6.03
N THR A 357 -18.97 -44.09 -6.37
CA THR A 357 -19.95 -43.74 -7.39
C THR A 357 -19.44 -42.60 -8.26
N GLU A 358 -19.87 -42.56 -9.53
CA GLU A 358 -19.50 -41.49 -10.47
C GLU A 358 -19.84 -40.09 -9.95
N SER A 359 -21.02 -39.93 -9.35
CA SER A 359 -21.47 -38.65 -8.78
C SER A 359 -20.52 -38.12 -7.70
N MET A 360 -19.98 -39.01 -6.86
CA MET A 360 -18.96 -38.64 -5.87
C MET A 360 -17.62 -38.29 -6.53
N LEU A 361 -17.24 -39.00 -7.60
CA LEU A 361 -16.03 -38.71 -8.35
C LEU A 361 -16.08 -37.35 -9.05
N TYR A 362 -17.21 -37.01 -9.68
CA TYR A 362 -17.45 -35.70 -10.30
C TYR A 362 -17.51 -34.59 -9.26
N LEU A 363 -18.15 -34.82 -8.11
CA LEU A 363 -18.18 -33.86 -7.00
C LEU A 363 -16.77 -33.60 -6.44
N PHE A 364 -15.96 -34.65 -6.28
CA PHE A 364 -14.55 -34.53 -5.91
C PHE A 364 -13.77 -33.71 -6.93
N ALA A 365 -13.87 -34.05 -8.23
CA ALA A 365 -13.17 -33.31 -9.29
C ALA A 365 -13.52 -31.81 -9.29
N ILE A 366 -14.80 -31.47 -9.13
CA ILE A 366 -15.26 -30.08 -9.06
C ILE A 366 -14.70 -29.36 -7.83
N LEU A 367 -14.84 -29.93 -6.63
CA LEU A 367 -14.40 -29.26 -5.40
C LEU A 367 -12.87 -29.22 -5.26
N PHE A 368 -12.17 -30.28 -5.65
CA PHE A 368 -10.71 -30.33 -5.63
C PHE A 368 -10.11 -29.34 -6.63
N GLY A 369 -10.59 -29.29 -7.88
CA GLY A 369 -10.13 -28.27 -8.82
C GLY A 369 -10.43 -26.84 -8.33
N LEU A 370 -11.64 -26.57 -7.82
CA LEU A 370 -12.00 -25.25 -7.30
C LEU A 370 -11.08 -24.77 -6.15
N PHE A 371 -10.82 -25.61 -5.15
CA PHE A 371 -10.11 -25.22 -3.93
C PHE A 371 -8.61 -25.54 -3.91
N ALA A 372 -8.17 -26.63 -4.53
CA ALA A 372 -6.76 -27.01 -4.66
C ALA A 372 -6.16 -26.46 -5.96
N GLY A 373 -6.87 -26.52 -7.10
CA GLY A 373 -6.44 -25.88 -8.36
C GLY A 373 -6.36 -24.36 -8.24
N GLY A 374 -7.31 -23.74 -7.53
CA GLY A 374 -7.27 -22.32 -7.20
C GLY A 374 -6.09 -21.87 -6.31
N TYR A 375 -5.34 -22.79 -5.69
CA TYR A 375 -4.24 -22.45 -4.78
C TYR A 375 -3.13 -21.61 -5.44
N SER A 376 -2.79 -21.84 -6.71
CA SER A 376 -1.72 -21.09 -7.37
C SER A 376 -1.97 -19.58 -7.37
N ALA A 377 -3.23 -19.12 -7.49
CA ALA A 377 -3.60 -17.71 -7.38
C ALA A 377 -3.08 -17.03 -6.09
N THR A 378 -2.99 -17.79 -4.99
CA THR A 378 -2.55 -17.29 -3.67
C THR A 378 -1.08 -16.85 -3.64
N TRP A 379 -0.24 -17.28 -4.60
CA TRP A 379 1.15 -16.87 -4.69
C TRP A 379 1.34 -15.36 -4.73
N THR A 380 0.41 -14.63 -5.36
CA THR A 380 0.46 -13.16 -5.43
C THR A 380 0.25 -12.50 -4.06
N GLY A 381 -0.68 -13.03 -3.25
CA GLY A 381 -0.90 -12.60 -1.88
C GLY A 381 0.30 -12.94 -0.97
N CYS A 382 0.85 -14.15 -1.10
CA CYS A 382 2.07 -14.56 -0.38
C CYS A 382 3.27 -13.67 -0.74
N ALA A 383 3.48 -13.38 -2.03
CA ALA A 383 4.55 -12.49 -2.49
C ALA A 383 4.33 -11.04 -2.02
N THR A 384 3.08 -10.58 -1.92
CA THR A 384 2.74 -9.26 -1.38
C THR A 384 3.07 -9.17 0.11
N GLU A 385 2.78 -10.19 0.93
CA GLU A 385 3.19 -10.22 2.35
C GLU A 385 4.72 -10.31 2.51
N VAL A 386 5.41 -11.12 1.70
CA VAL A 386 6.89 -11.18 1.73
C VAL A 386 7.49 -9.82 1.34
N LYS A 387 6.91 -9.11 0.37
CA LYS A 387 7.31 -7.75 0.00
C LYS A 387 7.09 -6.72 1.11
N LYS A 388 6.15 -6.93 2.05
CA LYS A 388 6.04 -6.06 3.24
C LYS A 388 7.21 -6.23 4.21
N GLU A 389 7.80 -7.43 4.30
CA GLU A 389 9.03 -7.66 5.09
C GLU A 389 10.30 -7.26 4.30
N ASN A 390 10.27 -7.18 2.96
CA ASN A 390 11.35 -6.64 2.13
C ASN A 390 10.80 -5.85 0.91
N ALA A 391 10.66 -4.53 1.07
CA ALA A 391 10.01 -3.65 0.09
C ALA A 391 10.75 -3.54 -1.26
N SER A 392 12.07 -3.74 -1.26
CA SER A 392 12.93 -3.61 -2.44
C SER A 392 12.85 -4.81 -3.39
N ALA A 393 12.29 -5.94 -2.93
CA ALA A 393 12.12 -7.12 -3.76
C ALA A 393 10.96 -6.98 -4.77
N ALA A 394 11.21 -7.35 -6.02
CA ALA A 394 10.18 -7.41 -7.06
C ALA A 394 9.25 -8.61 -6.84
N ILE A 395 7.93 -8.39 -6.99
CA ILE A 395 6.90 -9.43 -6.80
C ILE A 395 7.14 -10.60 -7.76
N ALA A 396 7.41 -10.32 -9.04
CA ALA A 396 7.81 -11.30 -10.04
C ALA A 396 9.01 -12.18 -9.61
N VAL A 397 10.00 -11.64 -8.90
CA VAL A 397 11.18 -12.40 -8.42
C VAL A 397 10.82 -13.33 -7.26
N ILE A 398 9.99 -12.86 -6.33
CA ILE A 398 9.46 -13.70 -5.24
C ILE A 398 8.60 -14.82 -5.84
N MET A 399 7.68 -14.50 -6.74
CA MET A 399 6.78 -15.46 -7.39
C MET A 399 7.52 -16.47 -8.27
N GLY A 400 8.54 -16.06 -9.03
CA GLY A 400 9.38 -16.99 -9.81
C GLY A 400 10.15 -17.97 -8.91
N THR A 401 10.57 -17.53 -7.72
CA THR A 401 11.19 -18.40 -6.72
C THR A 401 10.16 -19.37 -6.09
N MET A 402 8.92 -18.91 -5.86
CA MET A 402 7.82 -19.79 -5.46
C MET A 402 7.50 -20.84 -6.54
N ALA A 403 7.46 -20.45 -7.82
CA ALA A 403 7.19 -21.35 -8.94
C ALA A 403 8.15 -22.55 -8.98
N ALA A 404 9.45 -22.36 -8.74
CA ALA A 404 10.42 -23.45 -8.67
C ALA A 404 10.11 -24.48 -7.55
N GLY A 405 9.50 -24.05 -6.44
CA GLY A 405 9.04 -24.97 -5.38
C GLY A 405 7.96 -25.94 -5.86
N ARG A 406 7.02 -25.45 -6.68
CA ARG A 406 5.99 -26.30 -7.32
C ARG A 406 6.58 -27.16 -8.43
N GLY A 407 7.65 -26.71 -9.09
CA GLY A 407 8.45 -27.52 -10.02
C GLY A 407 9.09 -28.75 -9.34
N ILE A 408 9.69 -28.56 -8.15
CA ILE A 408 10.20 -29.66 -7.32
C ILE A 408 9.05 -30.63 -6.97
N GLY A 409 7.91 -30.09 -6.53
CA GLY A 409 6.70 -30.87 -6.24
C GLY A 409 6.26 -31.74 -7.42
N CYS A 410 6.16 -31.13 -8.61
CA CYS A 410 5.72 -31.78 -9.85
C CYS A 410 6.62 -32.97 -10.25
N ILE A 411 7.95 -32.78 -10.25
CA ILE A 411 8.90 -33.83 -10.65
C ILE A 411 8.88 -35.01 -9.65
N VAL A 412 8.79 -34.72 -8.35
CA VAL A 412 8.81 -35.74 -7.29
C VAL A 412 7.46 -36.45 -7.14
N SER A 413 6.35 -35.78 -7.44
CA SER A 413 4.99 -36.32 -7.25
C SER A 413 4.72 -37.62 -8.00
N GLY A 414 5.27 -37.80 -9.22
CA GLY A 414 5.13 -39.01 -10.02
C GLY A 414 5.73 -40.25 -9.33
N PRO A 415 7.07 -40.32 -9.16
CA PRO A 415 7.73 -41.46 -8.51
C PRO A 415 7.23 -41.74 -7.08
N VAL A 416 6.88 -40.70 -6.31
CA VAL A 416 6.31 -40.89 -4.97
C VAL A 416 4.92 -41.51 -5.03
N SER A 417 4.06 -41.07 -5.95
CA SER A 417 2.72 -41.65 -6.11
C SER A 417 2.78 -43.10 -6.60
N GLU A 418 3.67 -43.41 -7.54
CA GLU A 418 3.90 -44.78 -8.01
C GLU A 418 4.38 -45.70 -6.86
N ALA A 419 5.35 -45.24 -6.06
CA ALA A 419 5.79 -45.98 -4.88
C ALA A 419 4.66 -46.20 -3.86
N LEU A 420 3.80 -45.20 -3.61
CA LEU A 420 2.63 -45.32 -2.74
C LEU A 420 1.60 -46.33 -3.26
N LEU A 421 1.39 -46.43 -4.57
CA LEU A 421 0.49 -47.42 -5.20
C LEU A 421 1.04 -48.85 -5.13
N SER A 422 2.36 -49.01 -4.96
CA SER A 422 3.00 -50.33 -4.78
C SER A 422 2.92 -50.87 -3.34
N LEU A 423 2.52 -50.03 -2.37
CA LEU A 423 2.42 -50.45 -0.97
C LEU A 423 1.28 -51.46 -0.73
N PRO A 424 1.42 -52.35 0.27
CA PRO A 424 0.39 -53.33 0.58
C PRO A 424 -0.93 -52.66 0.97
N ARG A 425 -2.03 -53.22 0.44
CA ARG A 425 -3.40 -52.81 0.78
C ARG A 425 -3.68 -53.12 2.25
N TRP A 426 -4.36 -52.21 2.93
CA TRP A 426 -4.82 -52.37 4.31
C TRP A 426 -6.35 -52.55 4.40
N HIS A 427 -6.85 -53.08 5.52
CA HIS A 427 -8.29 -53.19 5.76
C HIS A 427 -8.86 -51.84 6.22
N ALA A 428 -9.49 -51.11 5.30
CA ALA A 428 -10.18 -49.85 5.55
C ALA A 428 -11.48 -49.79 4.73
N GLN A 429 -12.44 -48.97 5.18
CA GLN A 429 -13.72 -48.78 4.48
C GLN A 429 -13.58 -47.84 3.27
N GLY A 430 -14.45 -48.01 2.28
CA GLY A 430 -14.46 -47.18 1.08
C GLY A 430 -13.22 -47.37 0.20
N VAL A 431 -12.81 -46.30 -0.46
CA VAL A 431 -11.67 -46.32 -1.40
C VAL A 431 -10.34 -46.55 -0.68
N TYR A 432 -10.26 -46.28 0.64
CA TYR A 432 -9.05 -46.52 1.43
C TYR A 432 -8.57 -47.99 1.41
N GLY A 433 -9.45 -48.98 1.19
CA GLY A 433 -9.06 -50.39 1.06
C GLY A 433 -8.44 -50.76 -0.31
N THR A 434 -8.48 -49.86 -1.29
CA THR A 434 -7.93 -50.06 -2.64
C THR A 434 -6.42 -49.73 -2.69
N ARG A 435 -5.76 -49.93 -3.84
CA ARG A 435 -4.35 -49.48 -4.00
C ARG A 435 -4.19 -47.95 -3.83
N PHE A 436 -5.26 -47.17 -4.06
CA PHE A 436 -5.22 -45.72 -3.95
C PHE A 436 -5.29 -45.19 -2.50
N GLY A 437 -5.53 -46.03 -1.49
CA GLY A 437 -5.66 -45.59 -0.11
C GLY A 437 -4.46 -44.79 0.41
N TRP A 438 -3.24 -45.24 0.11
CA TRP A 438 -2.00 -44.54 0.46
C TRP A 438 -1.83 -43.21 -0.31
N LEU A 439 -2.26 -43.15 -1.56
CA LEU A 439 -2.24 -41.94 -2.39
C LEU A 439 -3.23 -40.88 -1.86
N ILE A 440 -4.43 -41.29 -1.46
CA ILE A 440 -5.45 -40.42 -0.86
C ILE A 440 -4.95 -39.85 0.47
N LEU A 441 -4.37 -40.69 1.33
CA LEU A 441 -3.74 -40.24 2.57
C LEU A 441 -2.64 -39.21 2.32
N PHE A 442 -1.71 -39.52 1.41
CA PHE A 442 -0.62 -38.63 1.06
C PHE A 442 -1.12 -37.28 0.54
N THR A 443 -2.11 -37.30 -0.36
CA THR A 443 -2.73 -36.11 -0.94
C THR A 443 -3.43 -35.26 0.13
N GLY A 444 -4.17 -35.87 1.05
CA GLY A 444 -4.88 -35.15 2.11
C GLY A 444 -3.94 -34.56 3.16
N VAL A 445 -2.91 -35.33 3.58
CA VAL A 445 -1.90 -34.87 4.55
C VAL A 445 -1.04 -33.76 3.97
N SER A 446 -0.62 -33.86 2.70
CA SER A 446 0.12 -32.78 2.03
C SER A 446 -0.74 -31.53 1.83
N SER A 447 -2.02 -31.69 1.42
CA SER A 447 -2.98 -30.57 1.30
C SER A 447 -3.18 -29.81 2.61
N LEU A 448 -3.16 -30.53 3.74
CA LEU A 448 -3.26 -29.96 5.08
C LEU A 448 -1.94 -29.26 5.48
N LEU A 449 -0.82 -29.99 5.49
CA LEU A 449 0.48 -29.49 5.96
C LEU A 449 1.01 -28.34 5.08
N GLY A 450 0.80 -28.41 3.77
CA GLY A 450 1.19 -27.40 2.79
C GLY A 450 0.56 -26.02 3.02
N ARG A 451 -0.55 -25.97 3.75
CA ARG A 451 -1.28 -24.73 4.06
C ARG A 451 -1.32 -24.38 5.55
N PHE A 452 -1.17 -25.36 6.46
CA PHE A 452 -1.16 -25.13 7.92
C PHE A 452 0.19 -24.71 8.52
N GLY A 453 1.32 -24.89 7.81
CA GLY A 453 2.66 -24.55 8.32
C GLY A 453 2.86 -23.08 8.79
N LEU A 454 1.93 -22.19 8.46
CA LEU A 454 1.93 -20.77 8.85
C LEU A 454 1.37 -20.52 10.26
N PHE A 455 0.57 -21.44 10.82
CA PHE A 455 -0.13 -21.20 12.09
C PHE A 455 0.80 -21.15 13.31
N GLY A 456 1.96 -21.83 13.25
CA GLY A 456 2.97 -21.80 14.32
C GLY A 456 3.49 -20.39 14.65
N ARG A 457 3.49 -19.46 13.67
CA ARG A 457 3.80 -18.04 13.92
C ARG A 457 2.56 -17.19 14.20
N TRP A 458 1.37 -17.60 13.74
CA TRP A 458 0.13 -16.89 14.07
C TRP A 458 -0.23 -17.07 15.54
N GLY A 459 -0.14 -18.29 16.08
CA GLY A 459 -0.29 -18.56 17.51
C GLY A 459 0.65 -17.70 18.38
N LEU A 460 1.91 -17.56 17.98
CA LEU A 460 2.87 -16.70 18.70
C LEU A 460 2.56 -15.19 18.55
N ARG A 461 2.10 -14.71 17.38
CA ARG A 461 1.69 -13.30 17.20
C ARG A 461 0.38 -12.99 17.93
N THR A 462 -0.59 -13.90 17.95
CA THR A 462 -1.85 -13.75 18.71
C THR A 462 -1.62 -13.92 20.21
N GLN A 463 -0.69 -14.76 20.66
CA GLN A 463 -0.28 -14.85 22.06
C GLN A 463 0.48 -13.60 22.52
N LYS A 464 1.28 -12.96 21.66
CA LYS A 464 1.91 -11.66 21.97
C LYS A 464 0.91 -10.49 22.01
N ARG A 465 -0.19 -10.56 21.23
CA ARG A 465 -1.35 -9.65 21.38
C ARG A 465 -2.14 -9.98 22.65
N ARG A 466 -2.53 -11.24 22.88
CA ARG A 466 -3.26 -11.67 24.09
C ARG A 466 -2.50 -11.41 25.38
N SER A 467 -1.16 -11.49 25.40
CA SER A 467 -0.38 -11.13 26.59
C SER A 467 -0.55 -9.64 26.92
N LYS A 468 -0.47 -8.76 25.90
CA LYS A 468 -0.80 -7.34 26.06
C LYS A 468 -2.27 -7.13 26.47
N ASP A 469 -3.21 -7.83 25.84
CA ASP A 469 -4.65 -7.72 26.16
C ASP A 469 -4.99 -8.21 27.58
N VAL A 470 -4.23 -9.19 28.11
CA VAL A 470 -4.35 -9.72 29.47
C VAL A 470 -3.68 -8.78 30.47
N GLU A 471 -2.51 -8.21 30.18
CA GLU A 471 -1.89 -7.16 31.01
C GLU A 471 -2.78 -5.90 31.10
N THR A 472 -3.38 -5.45 29.99
CA THR A 472 -4.37 -4.35 30.04
C THR A 472 -5.66 -4.72 30.78
N ARG A 473 -6.05 -6.00 30.83
CA ARG A 473 -7.21 -6.45 31.61
C ARG A 473 -6.92 -6.65 33.10
N SER A 474 -5.69 -6.99 33.48
CA SER A 474 -5.29 -7.01 34.90
C SER A 474 -5.12 -5.62 35.50
N VAL A 475 -4.75 -4.62 34.69
CA VAL A 475 -4.64 -3.22 35.14
C VAL A 475 -6.01 -2.52 35.20
N ALA A 476 -6.99 -2.96 34.41
CA ALA A 476 -8.37 -2.44 34.45
C ALA A 476 -9.26 -3.05 35.56
N GLY A 477 -8.67 -3.83 36.48
CA GLY A 477 -9.38 -4.73 37.39
C GLY A 477 -9.41 -4.35 38.87
N GLU A 478 -9.10 -3.11 39.26
CA GLU A 478 -9.08 -2.70 40.68
C GLU A 478 -9.44 -1.21 40.90
N SER A 479 -10.73 -0.89 41.03
CA SER A 479 -11.23 0.32 41.72
C SER A 479 -12.76 0.39 41.82
N GLU A 480 -13.34 -0.41 42.73
CA GLU A 480 -14.54 0.01 43.49
C GLU A 480 -14.37 -0.41 44.96
N PRO A 481 -14.79 0.47 45.88
CA PRO A 481 -15.78 0.03 46.85
C PRO A 481 -16.91 1.04 47.08
N LEU A 482 -18.17 0.56 46.96
CA LEU A 482 -19.13 0.40 48.08
C LEU A 482 -19.20 1.55 49.13
N VAL A 483 -20.35 2.12 49.53
CA VAL A 483 -21.68 1.52 49.81
C VAL A 483 -22.85 2.53 49.65
N HIS A 484 -24.02 2.02 49.25
CA HIS A 484 -25.40 2.54 49.35
C HIS A 484 -25.81 3.54 50.46
N ILE A 485 -26.88 4.30 50.17
CA ILE A 485 -28.22 4.17 50.83
C ILE A 485 -29.34 4.71 49.89
N PRO A 486 -30.59 4.21 49.93
CA PRO A 486 -31.48 4.19 48.75
C PRO A 486 -32.67 5.18 48.74
N ARG A 487 -33.34 5.29 47.57
CA ARG A 487 -34.67 5.92 47.39
C ARG A 487 -35.76 5.25 48.23
N GLN A 488 -36.71 6.02 48.78
CA GLN A 488 -38.14 5.70 48.66
C GLN A 488 -39.11 6.89 48.89
N MET A 489 -40.37 6.61 48.53
CA MET A 489 -41.64 7.31 48.80
C MET A 489 -41.86 7.70 50.29
N ARG A 490 -42.83 8.52 50.73
CA ARG A 490 -44.03 9.20 50.15
C ARG A 490 -44.49 10.32 51.12
N ASN A 491 -45.38 11.21 50.67
CA ASN A 491 -46.40 12.01 51.40
C ASN A 491 -46.24 12.24 52.92
N THR A 492 -46.31 13.47 53.44
CA THR A 492 -47.61 14.09 53.80
C THR A 492 -47.63 15.63 53.87
N THR A 493 -48.80 16.18 53.51
CA THR A 493 -49.52 17.38 54.03
C THR A 493 -49.01 18.04 55.34
N ALA A 494 -49.16 19.34 55.60
CA ALA A 494 -49.69 20.50 54.85
C ALA A 494 -49.45 21.79 55.68
N HIS A 495 -49.51 23.01 55.09
CA HIS A 495 -50.51 24.03 55.45
C HIS A 495 -50.42 25.37 54.68
N LYS A 496 -51.61 25.96 54.55
CA LYS A 496 -52.06 27.23 53.94
C LYS A 496 -51.41 28.52 54.49
N GLY A 497 -51.51 29.61 53.71
CA GLY A 497 -51.46 31.02 54.16
C GLY A 497 -50.45 31.87 53.36
N VAL A 498 -50.78 32.54 52.25
CA VAL A 498 -51.74 33.66 51.99
C VAL A 498 -51.18 35.04 52.39
N ASP A 499 -50.90 35.85 51.36
CA ASP A 499 -50.79 37.32 51.28
C ASP A 499 -49.70 38.05 52.11
N ASN A 500 -49.14 39.21 51.70
CA ASN A 500 -49.59 40.16 50.66
C ASN A 500 -48.44 41.06 50.11
N SER A 501 -48.58 41.54 48.86
CA SER A 501 -48.00 42.79 48.29
C SER A 501 -46.46 42.94 48.20
N SER A 502 -45.80 43.52 47.18
CA SER A 502 -46.16 44.16 45.89
C SER A 502 -44.89 44.21 44.97
N ARG A 503 -44.78 44.81 43.76
CA ARG A 503 -45.63 45.70 42.93
C ARG A 503 -45.15 45.64 41.44
N GLN A 504 -46.09 45.75 40.48
CA GLN A 504 -46.00 46.37 39.12
C GLN A 504 -44.79 46.08 38.16
N SER A 505 -44.89 45.32 37.05
CA SER A 505 -45.65 45.49 35.76
C SER A 505 -45.07 46.52 34.75
N PRO A 506 -45.36 46.50 33.42
CA PRO A 506 -45.73 45.39 32.49
C PRO A 506 -45.18 45.52 31.02
N CYS A 507 -45.48 44.51 30.17
CA CYS A 507 -45.75 44.48 28.70
C CYS A 507 -45.13 43.17 28.11
N GLN A 508 -45.82 42.10 27.69
CA GLN A 508 -47.14 41.82 27.10
C GLN A 508 -47.29 42.11 25.58
N GLN A 509 -47.23 41.04 24.77
CA GLN A 509 -48.19 40.62 23.71
C GLN A 509 -47.61 39.45 22.86
N LYS A 510 -48.35 38.63 22.10
CA LYS A 510 -49.63 37.87 22.28
C LYS A 510 -49.79 36.92 21.05
N LEU A 511 -50.77 36.01 21.08
CA LEU A 511 -51.35 35.18 19.99
C LEU A 511 -50.68 33.79 19.84
N GLU A 512 -51.31 32.64 20.12
CA GLU A 512 -52.74 32.17 20.04
C GLU A 512 -53.33 32.20 18.61
N LEU A 513 -54.09 31.22 18.10
CA LEU A 513 -54.51 29.89 18.59
C LEU A 513 -55.22 29.10 17.45
N SER A 514 -55.28 27.77 17.62
CA SER A 514 -56.48 26.91 17.42
C SER A 514 -56.96 26.35 16.05
N ASN A 515 -57.63 25.20 16.21
CA ASN A 515 -58.79 24.64 15.50
C ASN A 515 -58.60 23.87 14.17
N GLY A 516 -58.70 22.54 14.30
CA GLY A 516 -59.03 21.64 13.19
C GLY A 516 -60.52 21.56 12.89
N VAL A 517 -60.91 20.54 12.09
CA VAL A 517 -62.25 19.91 12.01
C VAL A 517 -62.11 18.58 11.25
N SER A 518 -63.11 17.71 11.38
CA SER A 518 -63.09 16.27 11.11
C SER A 518 -63.74 15.80 9.80
N CYS A 519 -63.26 14.65 9.30
CA CYS A 519 -63.98 13.50 8.73
C CYS A 519 -65.11 13.67 7.69
N HIS A 520 -64.92 13.10 6.49
CA HIS A 520 -65.81 12.19 5.73
C HIS A 520 -65.02 11.73 4.46
N GLY A 521 -65.22 10.57 3.83
CA GLY A 521 -66.06 9.42 4.18
C GLY A 521 -66.29 8.47 2.98
N ASN A 522 -65.82 7.22 3.12
CA ASN A 522 -66.32 5.97 2.49
C ASN A 522 -66.14 5.58 1.00
N ASN A 523 -65.97 4.26 0.86
CA ASN A 523 -66.20 3.35 -0.29
C ASN A 523 -65.26 3.44 -1.51
N GLY A 524 -64.52 2.42 -1.94
CA GLY A 524 -64.29 1.06 -1.39
C GLY A 524 -64.65 -0.06 -2.38
N PHE A 525 -63.84 -1.12 -2.40
CA PHE A 525 -64.24 -2.48 -2.84
C PHE A 525 -63.35 -3.54 -2.16
N TYR A 526 -63.99 -4.61 -1.69
CA TYR A 526 -63.40 -5.84 -1.14
C TYR A 526 -62.90 -6.76 -2.30
N ASP A 527 -62.17 -7.88 -2.16
CA ASP A 527 -62.13 -9.04 -1.25
C ASP A 527 -60.82 -9.82 -1.57
N GLU A 528 -60.34 -10.91 -0.94
CA GLU A 528 -60.40 -11.51 0.42
C GLU A 528 -59.34 -12.65 0.45
N LYS A 529 -58.88 -13.07 1.65
CA LYS A 529 -58.11 -14.31 1.96
C LYS A 529 -56.70 -14.50 1.32
N LEU A 530 -55.64 -15.04 1.94
CA LEU A 530 -55.29 -15.87 3.15
C LEU A 530 -54.67 -17.22 2.75
N GLU A 531 -53.36 -17.35 3.01
CA GLU A 531 -52.61 -18.52 3.55
C GLU A 531 -51.10 -18.17 3.39
N ILE A 532 -50.32 -17.86 4.44
CA ILE A 532 -49.84 -18.64 5.61
C ILE A 532 -48.84 -19.75 5.24
N GLU A 533 -47.55 -19.47 5.51
CA GLU A 533 -46.64 -20.26 6.38
C GLU A 533 -45.35 -19.42 6.57
N GLN A 534 -45.22 -18.65 7.65
CA GLN A 534 -44.59 -19.04 8.92
C GLN A 534 -43.15 -19.56 8.82
N CYS A 535 -42.19 -18.81 9.39
CA CYS A 535 -41.62 -19.27 10.65
C CYS A 535 -40.90 -18.16 11.43
N GLY A 536 -41.32 -17.97 12.67
CA GLY A 536 -40.51 -17.37 13.72
C GLY A 536 -41.11 -17.75 15.06
N LEU A 537 -40.34 -18.37 15.95
CA LEU A 537 -40.59 -18.39 17.40
C LEU A 537 -39.49 -19.07 18.22
N SER A 538 -39.47 -18.66 19.49
CA SER A 538 -39.09 -19.39 20.71
C SER A 538 -37.69 -20.01 20.87
N ARG A 539 -37.03 -19.51 21.93
CA ARG A 539 -36.26 -20.33 22.88
C ARG A 539 -37.11 -21.51 23.38
N SER A 540 -36.53 -22.71 23.43
CA SER A 540 -36.68 -23.63 24.57
C SER A 540 -35.60 -24.71 24.56
N CYS A 541 -35.11 -25.06 25.74
CA CYS A 541 -34.17 -26.16 25.99
C CYS A 541 -34.89 -27.52 25.87
N VAL A 542 -34.12 -28.62 25.82
CA VAL A 542 -34.28 -29.77 26.74
C VAL A 542 -32.99 -30.62 26.73
N ASP A 543 -32.44 -30.79 27.93
CA ASP A 543 -31.64 -31.88 28.54
C ASP A 543 -30.70 -32.81 27.75
N VAL A 544 -29.53 -33.03 28.35
CA VAL A 544 -29.12 -34.25 29.13
C VAL A 544 -27.64 -34.01 29.51
N LYS A 545 -27.16 -34.10 30.77
CA LYS A 545 -27.65 -34.77 31.98
C LYS A 545 -27.13 -34.02 33.22
N VAL A 546 -27.96 -33.87 34.26
CA VAL A 546 -27.48 -33.70 35.64
C VAL A 546 -27.44 -35.09 36.28
N PHE A 547 -26.40 -35.37 37.06
CA PHE A 547 -26.52 -36.33 38.16
C PHE A 547 -26.21 -35.56 39.44
N ASP A 548 -27.26 -35.40 40.24
CA ASP A 548 -27.19 -34.99 41.63
C ASP A 548 -26.73 -36.22 42.43
N ASP A 549 -25.86 -36.03 43.43
CA ASP A 549 -26.12 -36.66 44.71
C ASP A 549 -25.27 -36.10 45.85
N SER A 550 -25.78 -36.30 47.06
CA SER A 550 -25.44 -35.54 48.25
C SER A 550 -24.77 -36.36 49.36
N TYR A 551 -24.46 -35.70 50.48
CA TYR A 551 -24.17 -36.29 51.80
C TYR A 551 -22.84 -37.07 52.05
N THR A 552 -21.99 -36.44 52.87
CA THR A 552 -21.28 -37.01 54.05
C THR A 552 -20.59 -38.39 53.96
N SER A 553 -19.30 -38.45 54.35
CA SER A 553 -18.94 -38.71 55.76
C SER A 553 -17.42 -38.83 56.04
N ARG A 554 -17.06 -38.58 57.31
CA ARG A 554 -15.96 -39.17 58.11
C ARG A 554 -14.54 -39.28 57.53
N ALA A 555 -13.71 -38.31 57.94
CA ALA A 555 -12.56 -38.49 58.85
C ALA A 555 -11.76 -39.82 58.87
N ASN A 556 -10.43 -39.72 58.76
CA ASN A 556 -9.50 -40.06 59.88
C ASN A 556 -8.02 -39.70 59.62
N GLY A 557 -7.31 -39.28 60.69
CA GLY A 557 -5.84 -39.11 60.77
C GLY A 557 -5.29 -37.85 60.05
N GLY A 558 -4.67 -36.84 60.69
CA GLY A 558 -3.96 -36.79 61.98
C GLY A 558 -2.45 -36.98 61.77
N ASN A 559 -1.52 -36.15 62.26
CA ASN A 559 -1.55 -35.00 63.17
C ASN A 559 -0.41 -34.01 62.82
N LEU A 560 -0.52 -32.71 63.12
CA LEU A 560 0.23 -32.06 64.22
C LEU A 560 -0.01 -30.53 64.31
N GLU A 561 -0.62 -30.18 65.44
CA GLU A 561 -0.54 -28.96 66.26
C GLU A 561 -0.09 -27.59 65.69
N THR A 562 -1.00 -26.64 65.88
CA THR A 562 -0.83 -25.18 65.87
C THR A 562 0.04 -24.63 67.01
N ARG A 563 0.78 -23.54 66.77
CA ARG A 563 1.09 -22.53 67.80
C ARG A 563 1.10 -21.09 67.24
N GLY A 564 0.50 -20.14 67.96
CA GLY A 564 1.13 -18.82 68.14
C GLY A 564 0.52 -17.58 67.47
N CYS A 565 -0.70 -17.22 67.86
CA CYS A 565 -1.22 -15.85 68.05
C CYS A 565 -0.43 -14.56 67.65
N LYS A 566 -1.20 -13.64 67.05
CA LYS A 566 -1.31 -12.17 67.30
C LYS A 566 -0.30 -11.16 66.70
N VAL A 567 -0.89 -10.28 65.86
CA VAL A 567 -0.91 -8.79 65.96
C VAL A 567 0.41 -8.05 66.24
N SER A 568 0.89 -7.28 65.26
CA SER A 568 0.74 -5.80 65.25
C SER A 568 1.25 -5.20 63.94
N ALA A 569 0.88 -3.95 63.65
CA ALA A 569 1.36 -3.22 62.49
C ALA A 569 2.50 -2.27 62.88
N GLN A 570 3.69 -2.46 62.30
CA GLN A 570 4.67 -1.39 62.15
C GLN A 570 5.61 -1.65 60.96
N ARG A 571 6.06 -0.53 60.40
CA ARG A 571 7.00 -0.25 59.31
C ARG A 571 8.08 -1.29 58.89
N ASP A 572 8.41 -1.13 57.60
CA ASP A 572 9.71 -1.34 56.93
C ASP A 572 10.13 -2.72 56.37
N THR A 573 10.48 -2.67 55.07
CA THR A 573 11.46 -3.50 54.32
C THR A 573 11.33 -5.03 54.28
N VAL A 574 11.18 -5.56 53.06
CA VAL A 574 11.58 -6.94 52.71
C VAL A 574 12.85 -6.89 51.86
N HIS A 575 13.95 -7.38 52.42
CA HIS A 575 15.20 -7.64 51.69
C HIS A 575 15.13 -8.97 50.94
N VAL A 576 15.79 -9.06 49.79
CA VAL A 576 16.11 -10.32 49.11
C VAL A 576 17.62 -10.41 48.94
N ASN A 577 18.26 -11.33 49.68
CA ASN A 577 19.71 -11.55 49.61
C ASN A 577 20.05 -12.47 48.43
N GLY A 578 20.88 -11.98 47.51
CA GLY A 578 21.62 -12.82 46.56
C GLY A 578 22.96 -13.33 47.13
N PRO A 579 23.64 -14.28 46.47
CA PRO A 579 24.83 -14.94 47.03
C PRO A 579 26.08 -14.03 47.17
N ASP A 580 26.15 -12.94 46.42
CA ASP A 580 27.24 -11.97 46.47
C ASP A 580 26.75 -10.67 47.13
N GLY A 581 27.11 -10.49 48.40
CA GLY A 581 26.47 -9.54 49.33
C GLY A 581 26.72 -8.05 49.09
N ASN A 582 26.18 -7.49 48.01
CA ASN A 582 26.06 -6.04 47.81
C ASN A 582 24.58 -5.61 47.72
N ASN A 583 24.11 -4.86 48.72
CA ASN A 583 22.77 -4.26 48.73
C ASN A 583 22.70 -3.09 47.73
N VAL A 584 21.65 -3.06 46.90
CA VAL A 584 21.28 -1.89 46.09
C VAL A 584 19.90 -1.40 46.54
N ASN A 585 19.75 -0.08 46.69
CA ASN A 585 18.58 0.56 47.26
C ASN A 585 17.45 0.66 46.22
N ILE A 586 16.21 0.32 46.59
CA ILE A 586 15.06 0.28 45.66
C ILE A 586 14.61 1.70 45.22
N ALA A 587 15.09 2.76 45.86
CA ALA A 587 14.96 4.13 45.37
C ALA A 587 15.80 4.43 44.11
N ASP A 588 16.93 3.73 43.91
CA ASP A 588 17.82 3.93 42.75
C ASP A 588 17.38 3.09 41.52
N ALA A 589 16.55 2.06 41.74
CA ALA A 589 16.03 1.19 40.68
C ALA A 589 15.00 1.86 39.77
N PHE A 590 14.38 2.98 40.20
CA PHE A 590 13.41 3.74 39.40
C PHE A 590 14.02 4.91 38.61
N HIS A 591 15.33 5.17 38.74
CA HIS A 591 16.03 6.25 38.03
C HIS A 591 17.09 5.76 37.03
N CYS A 592 17.22 4.46 36.79
CA CYS A 592 18.23 3.87 35.89
C CYS A 592 17.63 3.01 34.75
N ALA A 593 16.49 3.44 34.19
CA ALA A 593 15.92 2.89 32.95
C ALA A 593 15.63 3.96 31.89
N THR A 594 16.02 5.22 32.13
CA THR A 594 15.84 6.36 31.22
C THR A 594 17.15 6.71 30.51
N ASN A 595 17.77 5.75 29.81
CA ASN A 595 18.81 6.07 28.83
C ASN A 595 19.13 4.94 27.84
N ILE A 596 18.27 4.74 26.83
CA ILE A 596 18.69 4.28 25.50
C ILE A 596 17.85 5.03 24.46
N ASN A 597 18.46 5.99 23.76
CA ASN A 597 17.96 6.47 22.47
C ASN A 597 17.73 5.25 21.57
N GLY A 598 16.48 5.03 21.15
CA GLY A 598 16.01 3.79 20.53
C GLY A 598 16.49 3.53 19.11
N ILE A 599 17.81 3.63 18.85
CA ILE A 599 18.45 3.32 17.57
C ILE A 599 18.20 1.85 17.23
N ARG A 600 17.19 1.60 16.39
CA ARG A 600 16.95 0.28 15.80
C ARG A 600 17.89 0.06 14.62
N THR A 601 19.09 -0.39 14.93
CA THR A 601 20.09 -0.81 13.94
C THR A 601 19.59 -1.99 13.12
N ASN A 602 19.02 -1.71 11.95
CA ASN A 602 18.93 -2.70 10.87
C ASN A 602 20.26 -2.67 10.09
N SER A 603 20.87 -3.85 9.90
CA SER A 603 22.13 -3.95 9.15
C SER A 603 21.90 -3.64 7.67
N ASN A 604 22.47 -2.52 7.23
CA ASN A 604 22.47 -1.96 5.87
C ASN A 604 21.14 -1.36 5.40
N GLY A 605 20.96 -0.06 5.69
CA GLY A 605 19.93 0.79 5.09
C GLY A 605 19.47 1.88 6.06
N SER A 606 19.94 3.11 5.84
CA SER A 606 19.42 4.40 6.35
C SER A 606 18.73 4.37 7.72
N GLU A 607 19.42 4.75 8.79
CA GLU A 607 18.80 4.86 10.12
C GLU A 607 17.64 5.87 10.12
N LEU A 608 16.46 5.37 10.50
CA LEU A 608 15.27 6.16 10.79
C LEU A 608 15.21 6.36 12.31
N LEU A 609 15.49 7.59 12.75
CA LEU A 609 15.38 8.01 14.13
C LEU A 609 13.93 8.38 14.44
N ASP A 610 13.33 7.75 15.45
CA ASP A 610 11.99 8.08 15.94
C ASP A 610 12.15 8.98 17.17
N ILE A 611 11.74 10.24 17.06
CA ILE A 611 11.91 11.27 18.11
C ILE A 611 10.60 11.63 18.82
N ARG A 612 9.51 10.95 18.46
CA ARG A 612 8.18 11.17 19.06
C ARG A 612 8.19 10.77 20.52
N ASN A 613 7.77 11.67 21.39
CA ASN A 613 7.53 11.35 22.79
C ASN A 613 6.23 10.52 22.95
N ASP A 614 6.10 9.74 24.03
CA ASP A 614 4.82 9.06 24.37
C ASP A 614 3.67 10.04 24.64
N ARG A 615 3.96 11.34 24.82
CA ARG A 615 2.96 12.42 24.89
C ARG A 615 2.48 12.88 23.51
N SER A 616 3.16 12.46 22.44
CA SER A 616 2.96 12.86 21.04
C SER A 616 2.14 11.85 20.24
N GLU A 617 1.51 10.86 20.89
CA GLU A 617 0.27 10.28 20.35
C GLU A 617 -0.80 11.39 20.38
N LEU A 618 -0.82 12.19 19.31
CA LEU A 618 -1.75 13.30 19.12
C LEU A 618 -3.17 12.80 19.42
N CYS A 619 -3.74 13.30 20.50
CA CYS A 619 -5.14 13.08 20.81
C CYS A 619 -5.97 13.96 19.86
N LEU A 620 -6.05 13.52 18.60
CA LEU A 620 -6.76 14.19 17.52
C LEU A 620 -8.26 14.32 17.83
N LEU A 621 -8.80 13.41 18.63
CA LEU A 621 -10.20 13.39 19.06
C LEU A 621 -10.62 14.68 19.80
N PRO A 622 -9.94 15.13 20.89
CA PRO A 622 -10.09 16.48 21.44
C PRO A 622 -10.07 17.60 20.39
N LEU A 623 -9.06 17.64 19.51
CA LEU A 623 -8.96 18.71 18.50
C LEU A 623 -10.15 18.75 17.52
N VAL A 624 -10.71 17.59 17.15
CA VAL A 624 -11.95 17.51 16.36
C VAL A 624 -13.16 17.97 17.16
N ARG A 625 -13.28 17.52 18.42
CA ARG A 625 -14.41 17.84 19.30
C ARG A 625 -14.47 19.31 19.64
N ASP A 626 -13.39 19.84 20.19
CA ASP A 626 -13.29 21.22 20.63
C ASP A 626 -13.42 22.17 19.43
N GLY A 627 -12.79 21.82 18.30
CA GLY A 627 -12.86 22.58 17.06
C GLY A 627 -14.27 22.65 16.43
N LEU A 628 -14.99 21.52 16.36
CA LEU A 628 -16.35 21.50 15.77
C LEU A 628 -17.45 21.98 16.72
N CYS A 629 -17.23 21.93 18.03
CA CYS A 629 -18.16 22.43 19.04
C CYS A 629 -17.95 23.90 19.43
N ASP A 630 -16.89 24.55 18.95
CA ASP A 630 -16.68 25.99 19.15
C ASP A 630 -17.76 26.83 18.40
N PRO A 631 -18.24 27.95 18.97
CA PRO A 631 -19.11 28.90 18.28
C PRO A 631 -18.61 29.42 16.92
N LYS A 632 -17.30 29.36 16.67
CA LYS A 632 -16.63 29.59 15.39
C LYS A 632 -15.94 28.30 14.96
N PRO A 633 -16.67 27.33 14.38
CA PRO A 633 -16.16 25.99 14.22
C PRO A 633 -14.95 25.94 13.28
N SER A 634 -14.00 25.08 13.63
CA SER A 634 -12.78 24.86 12.85
C SER A 634 -12.32 23.40 12.94
N LEU A 635 -11.50 22.98 12.00
CA LEU A 635 -10.74 21.74 12.06
C LEU A 635 -9.26 22.08 12.02
N SER A 636 -8.48 21.46 12.92
CA SER A 636 -7.02 21.56 12.90
C SER A 636 -6.48 21.15 11.53
N SER A 637 -5.48 21.88 11.03
CA SER A 637 -4.83 21.55 9.75
C SER A 637 -4.21 20.15 9.75
N SER A 638 -3.89 19.56 10.92
CA SER A 638 -3.50 18.15 11.09
C SER A 638 -4.49 17.16 10.47
N MET A 639 -5.77 17.52 10.35
CA MET A 639 -6.77 16.67 9.69
C MET A 639 -6.55 16.55 8.17
N LEU A 640 -5.77 17.45 7.55
CA LEU A 640 -5.44 17.43 6.13
C LEU A 640 -4.24 16.54 5.77
N TRP A 641 -3.48 16.03 6.76
CA TRP A 641 -2.14 15.46 6.53
C TRP A 641 -2.04 13.96 6.79
N ASP A 642 -3.10 13.19 6.52
CA ASP A 642 -3.00 11.73 6.40
C ASP A 642 -2.27 11.30 5.11
N ASP A 643 -2.02 10.00 4.96
CA ASP A 643 -1.38 9.44 3.76
C ASP A 643 -2.09 9.82 2.44
N ARG A 644 -3.43 10.04 2.45
CA ARG A 644 -4.16 10.49 1.26
C ARG A 644 -4.08 12.00 1.06
N GLY A 645 -4.15 12.79 2.12
CA GLY A 645 -3.99 14.23 2.12
C GLY A 645 -2.63 14.67 1.59
N LEU A 646 -1.55 14.01 2.01
CA LEU A 646 -0.19 14.21 1.48
C LEU A 646 -0.12 14.04 -0.05
N GLN A 647 -0.75 12.99 -0.60
CA GLN A 647 -0.82 12.77 -2.05
C GLN A 647 -1.62 13.85 -2.78
N LEU A 648 -2.73 14.30 -2.19
CA LEU A 648 -3.58 15.35 -2.76
C LEU A 648 -2.88 16.71 -2.72
N PHE A 649 -2.07 17.00 -1.71
CA PHE A 649 -1.23 18.19 -1.67
C PHE A 649 -0.10 18.12 -2.70
N GLU A 650 0.52 16.94 -2.89
CA GLU A 650 1.48 16.73 -3.97
C GLU A 650 0.86 16.99 -5.35
N GLU A 651 -0.39 16.55 -5.61
CA GLU A 651 -1.17 16.92 -6.82
C GLU A 651 -1.30 18.46 -6.97
N ILE A 652 -1.60 19.21 -5.89
CA ILE A 652 -1.72 20.68 -5.91
C ILE A 652 -0.40 21.35 -6.27
N THR A 653 0.72 20.94 -5.66
CA THR A 653 2.03 21.60 -5.84
C THR A 653 2.59 21.52 -7.26
N ARG A 654 2.04 20.62 -8.09
CA ARG A 654 2.40 20.42 -9.51
C ARG A 654 1.48 21.18 -10.48
N LEU A 655 0.43 21.87 -10.00
CA LEU A 655 -0.47 22.65 -10.85
C LEU A 655 0.26 23.89 -11.42
N PRO A 656 0.07 24.24 -12.70
CA PRO A 656 0.78 25.35 -13.35
C PRO A 656 0.44 26.72 -12.74
N ASP A 657 -0.75 26.87 -12.18
CA ASP A 657 -1.23 28.09 -11.52
C ASP A 657 -0.77 28.20 -10.05
N TYR A 658 -0.30 27.09 -9.43
CA TYR A 658 0.16 27.07 -8.04
C TYR A 658 1.62 27.55 -7.94
N TYR A 659 1.80 28.86 -8.05
CA TYR A 659 3.11 29.53 -8.17
C TYR A 659 4.07 29.31 -6.99
N ILE A 660 3.57 29.02 -5.78
CA ILE A 660 4.36 29.03 -4.53
C ILE A 660 5.51 28.02 -4.60
N SER A 661 5.22 26.76 -4.94
CA SER A 661 6.21 25.69 -4.89
C SER A 661 7.26 25.79 -6.01
N SER A 662 6.84 26.20 -7.20
CA SER A 662 7.69 26.34 -8.38
C SER A 662 8.64 27.52 -8.29
N LEU A 663 8.17 28.67 -7.80
CA LEU A 663 9.02 29.86 -7.61
C LEU A 663 10.02 29.70 -6.47
N GLU A 664 9.64 29.06 -5.34
CA GLU A 664 10.62 28.70 -4.32
C GLU A 664 11.74 27.80 -4.88
N LYS A 665 11.37 26.78 -5.66
CA LYS A 665 12.36 25.89 -6.30
C LYS A 665 13.30 26.69 -7.22
N GLN A 666 12.76 27.56 -8.06
CA GLN A 666 13.55 28.43 -8.94
C GLN A 666 14.51 29.35 -8.17
N ILE A 667 14.05 29.96 -7.06
CA ILE A 667 14.89 30.82 -6.20
C ILE A 667 16.02 30.01 -5.56
N ILE A 668 15.74 28.80 -5.08
CA ILE A 668 16.78 27.93 -4.49
C ILE A 668 17.78 27.48 -5.56
N GLU A 669 17.33 27.11 -6.77
CA GLU A 669 18.22 26.73 -7.86
C GLU A 669 19.15 27.89 -8.27
N GLN A 670 18.61 29.11 -8.39
CA GLN A 670 19.37 30.33 -8.69
C GLN A 670 20.37 30.72 -7.59
N HIS A 671 20.03 30.50 -6.31
CA HIS A 671 20.80 31.00 -5.16
C HIS A 671 21.37 29.92 -4.23
N CYS A 672 21.42 28.65 -4.66
CA CYS A 672 21.89 27.53 -3.83
C CYS A 672 23.30 27.75 -3.27
N GLU A 673 24.17 28.42 -4.02
CA GLU A 673 25.54 28.75 -3.58
C GLU A 673 25.59 29.95 -2.62
N ASP A 674 24.65 30.89 -2.69
CA ASP A 674 24.50 31.97 -1.70
C ASP A 674 24.04 31.40 -0.34
N ILE A 675 23.08 30.47 -0.39
CA ILE A 675 22.56 29.74 0.78
C ILE A 675 23.69 28.89 1.39
N ALA A 676 24.33 28.02 0.60
CA ALA A 676 25.40 27.14 1.05
C ALA A 676 26.61 27.91 1.63
N ARG A 677 26.91 29.12 1.13
CA ARG A 677 27.93 30.01 1.69
C ARG A 677 27.64 30.46 3.12
N LYS A 678 26.36 30.56 3.51
CA LYS A 678 25.92 31.04 4.83
C LYS A 678 25.71 29.91 5.86
N ILE A 679 25.51 28.67 5.43
CA ILE A 679 25.42 27.49 6.31
C ILE A 679 26.82 27.18 6.90
N GLN A 680 26.92 27.07 8.22
CA GLN A 680 28.15 26.77 8.93
C GLN A 680 28.61 25.31 8.63
N PRO A 681 29.90 25.04 8.37
CA PRO A 681 30.40 23.67 8.27
C PRO A 681 30.12 22.89 9.55
N GLY A 682 29.75 21.62 9.42
CA GLY A 682 29.30 20.76 10.51
C GLY A 682 27.84 20.98 10.93
N SER A 683 27.04 21.74 10.17
CA SER A 683 25.62 21.95 10.51
C SER A 683 24.76 20.69 10.35
N MET A 684 23.83 20.50 11.30
CA MET A 684 22.64 19.68 11.07
C MET A 684 21.66 20.49 10.21
N ILE A 685 21.35 19.99 9.02
CA ILE A 685 20.39 20.56 8.08
C ILE A 685 19.08 19.81 8.25
N VAL A 686 18.07 20.44 8.84
CA VAL A 686 16.81 19.79 9.24
C VAL A 686 15.68 20.28 8.34
N ASP A 687 15.09 19.37 7.58
CA ASP A 687 14.05 19.67 6.59
C ASP A 687 12.67 19.34 7.16
N LEU A 688 11.95 20.38 7.56
CA LEU A 688 10.65 20.28 8.24
C LEU A 688 9.54 19.99 7.24
N GLY A 689 9.04 18.76 7.23
CA GLY A 689 8.04 18.28 6.28
C GLY A 689 8.67 17.86 4.96
N CYS A 690 9.58 16.88 5.00
CA CYS A 690 10.41 16.43 3.88
C CYS A 690 9.63 15.67 2.77
N GLY A 691 8.61 16.30 2.18
CA GLY A 691 7.75 15.72 1.16
C GLY A 691 8.40 15.61 -0.23
N SER A 692 9.20 16.60 -0.64
CA SER A 692 9.93 16.57 -1.91
C SER A 692 11.35 17.10 -1.77
N THR A 693 12.32 16.29 -2.21
CA THR A 693 13.75 16.61 -2.13
C THR A 693 14.23 17.59 -3.21
N ASP A 694 13.36 17.96 -4.16
CA ASP A 694 13.69 18.85 -5.28
C ASP A 694 14.23 20.21 -4.83
N LYS A 695 13.68 20.76 -3.74
CA LYS A 695 14.11 22.05 -3.19
C LYS A 695 15.41 21.96 -2.39
N VAL A 696 15.66 20.83 -1.72
CA VAL A 696 16.82 20.67 -0.84
C VAL A 696 18.06 20.18 -1.61
N ARG A 697 17.87 19.37 -2.65
CA ARG A 697 18.94 18.81 -3.49
C ARG A 697 19.94 19.86 -4.01
N PRO A 698 19.54 21.04 -4.55
CA PRO A 698 20.49 22.05 -5.00
C PRO A 698 21.37 22.60 -3.86
N ILE A 699 20.81 22.76 -2.65
CA ILE A 699 21.52 23.26 -1.47
C ILE A 699 22.60 22.25 -1.05
N LEU A 700 22.24 20.97 -0.93
CA LEU A 700 23.19 19.91 -0.58
C LEU A 700 24.27 19.73 -1.67
N GLN A 701 23.89 19.83 -2.95
CA GLN A 701 24.86 19.81 -4.06
C GLN A 701 25.83 20.99 -4.01
N ALA A 702 25.37 22.20 -3.65
CA ALA A 702 26.23 23.36 -3.47
C ALA A 702 27.21 23.16 -2.29
N LEU A 703 26.73 22.68 -1.14
CA LEU A 703 27.59 22.33 0.01
C LEU A 703 28.64 21.26 -0.34
N HIS A 704 28.25 20.24 -1.12
CA HIS A 704 29.15 19.21 -1.63
C HIS A 704 30.22 19.79 -2.56
N ARG A 705 29.85 20.63 -3.54
CA ARG A 705 30.80 21.32 -4.43
C ARG A 705 31.79 22.20 -3.66
N MET A 706 31.33 22.81 -2.57
CA MET A 706 32.15 23.65 -1.68
C MET A 706 32.99 22.87 -0.66
N GLY A 707 32.87 21.54 -0.58
CA GLY A 707 33.58 20.71 0.38
C GLY A 707 33.18 20.93 1.85
N ARG A 708 32.00 21.50 2.13
CA ARG A 708 31.52 21.76 3.50
C ARG A 708 30.82 20.53 4.07
N GLU A 709 31.29 20.02 5.21
CA GLU A 709 30.65 18.92 5.91
C GLU A 709 29.28 19.34 6.47
N ALA A 710 28.28 18.45 6.42
CA ALA A 710 26.95 18.66 6.99
C ALA A 710 26.19 17.32 7.15
N ASP A 711 25.21 17.30 8.04
CA ASP A 711 24.31 16.14 8.21
C ASP A 711 22.88 16.56 7.85
N TYR A 712 22.30 15.93 6.83
CA TYR A 712 20.92 16.17 6.40
C TYR A 712 19.94 15.26 7.14
N TYR A 713 18.92 15.85 7.74
CA TYR A 713 17.85 15.20 8.47
C TYR A 713 16.52 15.50 7.79
N ALA A 714 15.95 14.49 7.14
CA ALA A 714 14.64 14.55 6.52
C ALA A 714 13.58 14.25 7.60
N LEU A 715 12.77 15.26 7.98
CA LEU A 715 11.75 15.13 9.03
C LEU A 715 10.32 15.15 8.47
N ASP A 716 9.52 14.14 8.80
CA ASP A 716 8.09 14.05 8.44
C ASP A 716 7.33 13.17 9.44
N LEU A 717 5.99 13.20 9.39
CA LEU A 717 5.11 12.31 10.14
C LEU A 717 4.92 10.95 9.45
N SER A 718 5.08 10.88 8.13
CA SER A 718 4.94 9.64 7.36
C SER A 718 6.29 8.93 7.21
N PRO A 719 6.45 7.69 7.75
CA PRO A 719 7.67 6.90 7.54
C PRO A 719 7.96 6.60 6.07
N ILE A 720 6.96 6.73 5.19
CA ILE A 720 7.11 6.54 3.74
C ILE A 720 7.75 7.78 3.11
N SER A 721 7.31 8.99 3.48
CA SER A 721 7.90 10.25 3.03
C SER A 721 9.37 10.35 3.46
N VAL A 722 9.66 10.12 4.75
CA VAL A 722 11.03 10.16 5.28
C VAL A 722 11.96 9.21 4.51
N ARG A 723 11.57 7.93 4.35
CA ARG A 723 12.40 6.96 3.62
C ARG A 723 12.60 7.34 2.17
N ARG A 724 11.54 7.78 1.46
CA ARG A 724 11.65 8.24 0.06
C ARG A 724 12.66 9.38 -0.06
N SER A 725 12.61 10.36 0.85
CA SER A 725 13.50 11.52 0.83
C SER A 725 14.95 11.13 1.15
N VAL A 726 15.17 10.27 2.15
CA VAL A 726 16.50 9.77 2.50
C VAL A 726 17.10 8.88 1.41
N ASP A 727 16.33 7.96 0.83
CA ASP A 727 16.79 7.09 -0.25
C ASP A 727 17.15 7.91 -1.50
N THR A 728 16.35 8.95 -1.82
CA THR A 728 16.62 9.84 -2.95
C THR A 728 17.91 10.64 -2.72
N MET A 729 18.12 11.23 -1.54
CA MET A 729 19.36 11.98 -1.25
C MET A 729 20.59 11.08 -1.10
N SER A 730 20.44 9.89 -0.52
CA SER A 730 21.53 8.91 -0.34
C SER A 730 21.96 8.26 -1.67
N SER A 731 21.12 8.30 -2.71
CA SER A 731 21.50 7.86 -4.06
C SER A 731 22.50 8.81 -4.74
N ILE A 732 22.63 10.05 -4.25
CA ILE A 732 23.59 11.03 -4.76
C ILE A 732 24.94 10.80 -4.06
N PRO A 733 26.06 10.70 -4.78
CA PRO A 733 27.37 10.34 -4.21
C PRO A 733 28.05 11.52 -3.49
N PHE A 734 27.40 12.06 -2.45
CA PHE A 734 27.99 13.06 -1.56
C PHE A 734 29.16 12.42 -0.77
N LYS A 735 30.30 13.12 -0.70
CA LYS A 735 31.49 12.65 0.04
C LYS A 735 31.54 13.13 1.49
N ASN A 736 30.81 14.20 1.79
CA ASN A 736 30.90 15.04 2.98
C ASN A 736 29.51 15.40 3.53
N ILE A 737 28.46 14.75 3.04
CA ILE A 737 27.08 14.94 3.54
C ILE A 737 26.52 13.56 3.88
N ARG A 738 26.06 13.38 5.12
CA ARG A 738 25.33 12.19 5.55
C ARG A 738 23.84 12.48 5.53
N CYS A 739 23.03 11.48 5.21
CA CYS A 739 21.57 11.62 5.11
C CYS A 739 20.89 10.68 6.11
N HIS A 740 19.98 11.25 6.90
CA HIS A 740 19.31 10.62 8.03
C HIS A 740 17.80 10.84 7.95
N GLY A 741 17.01 9.86 8.38
CA GLY A 741 15.57 9.99 8.47
C GLY A 741 15.15 10.30 9.91
N VAL A 742 14.21 11.22 10.09
CA VAL A 742 13.65 11.56 11.41
C VAL A 742 12.13 11.50 11.35
N LEU A 743 11.52 10.77 12.28
CA LEU A 743 10.07 10.61 12.41
C LEU A 743 9.62 11.40 13.65
N GLY A 744 8.82 12.45 13.47
CA GLY A 744 8.44 13.38 14.54
C GLY A 744 7.56 14.53 14.08
N THR A 745 6.86 15.18 15.03
CA THR A 745 6.25 16.49 14.80
C THR A 745 7.31 17.59 14.76
N TYR A 746 6.92 18.84 14.47
CA TYR A 746 7.83 19.98 14.58
C TYR A 746 8.18 20.28 16.06
N GLU A 747 7.26 20.00 16.98
CA GLU A 747 7.47 20.11 18.42
C GLU A 747 8.46 19.06 18.94
N ASP A 748 8.32 17.79 18.51
CA ASP A 748 9.32 16.75 18.79
C ASP A 748 10.69 17.16 18.23
N ALA A 749 10.72 17.73 17.01
CA ALA A 749 11.95 18.22 16.37
C ALA A 749 12.64 19.31 17.20
N ARG A 750 11.89 20.30 17.70
CA ARG A 750 12.39 21.35 18.59
C ARG A 750 13.05 20.75 19.82
N ASP A 751 12.35 19.85 20.51
CA ASP A 751 12.81 19.25 21.76
C ASP A 751 14.06 18.37 21.54
N TRP A 752 14.06 17.58 20.46
CA TRP A 752 15.22 16.79 20.04
C TRP A 752 16.43 17.66 19.66
N LEU A 753 16.23 18.78 18.97
CA LEU A 753 17.32 19.69 18.58
C LEU A 753 17.90 20.47 19.78
N GLN A 754 17.12 20.67 20.84
CA GLN A 754 17.56 21.27 22.10
C GLN A 754 18.12 20.26 23.11
N SER A 755 18.16 18.95 22.78
CA SER A 755 18.72 17.91 23.64
C SER A 755 20.20 18.18 23.97
N PRO A 756 20.73 17.67 25.10
CA PRO A 756 22.14 17.83 25.45
C PRO A 756 23.13 17.31 24.40
N GLU A 757 22.70 16.36 23.57
CA GLU A 757 23.51 15.76 22.50
C GLU A 757 23.58 16.68 21.25
N ASN A 758 22.50 17.42 20.96
CA ASN A 758 22.33 18.17 19.72
C ASN A 758 22.45 19.69 19.88
N ARG A 759 22.23 20.25 21.08
CA ARG A 759 22.13 21.71 21.29
C ARG A 759 23.38 22.50 20.90
N ASP A 760 24.55 21.88 21.09
CA ASP A 760 25.87 22.49 20.91
C ASP A 760 26.40 22.34 19.46
N THR A 761 25.61 21.74 18.57
CA THR A 761 25.91 21.60 17.13
C THR A 761 25.26 22.75 16.35
N PRO A 762 25.92 23.37 15.35
CA PRO A 762 25.28 24.41 14.53
C PRO A 762 24.11 23.84 13.70
N LYS A 763 23.08 24.64 13.44
CA LYS A 763 21.83 24.19 12.78
C LYS A 763 21.47 25.04 11.57
N CYS A 764 20.93 24.39 10.54
CA CYS A 764 20.19 25.04 9.47
C CYS A 764 18.84 24.36 9.31
N ILE A 765 17.79 24.99 9.85
CA ILE A 765 16.42 24.51 9.76
C ILE A 765 15.84 25.01 8.44
N LEU A 766 15.19 24.13 7.67
CA LEU A 766 14.51 24.47 6.43
C LEU A 766 13.00 24.42 6.67
N SER A 767 12.32 25.53 6.46
CA SER A 767 10.86 25.64 6.49
C SER A 767 10.41 26.23 5.15
N LEU A 768 10.09 25.35 4.21
CA LEU A 768 9.80 25.68 2.81
C LEU A 768 8.31 25.42 2.50
N GLY A 769 7.85 25.86 1.34
CA GLY A 769 6.44 25.77 0.92
C GLY A 769 5.56 26.89 1.47
N ALA A 770 6.14 28.01 1.89
CA ALA A 770 5.47 29.09 2.63
C ALA A 770 4.59 28.62 3.80
N SER A 771 4.96 27.52 4.46
CA SER A 771 4.16 26.79 5.45
C SER A 771 3.78 27.63 6.68
N ILE A 772 4.62 28.59 7.07
CA ILE A 772 4.34 29.56 8.15
C ILE A 772 3.10 30.41 7.87
N GLY A 773 2.70 30.59 6.60
CA GLY A 773 1.45 31.27 6.25
C GLY A 773 0.19 30.49 6.67
N ASN A 774 0.32 29.22 7.04
CA ASN A 774 -0.81 28.44 7.58
C ASN A 774 -1.09 28.77 9.06
N LEU A 775 -0.14 29.41 9.75
CA LEU A 775 -0.22 29.81 11.15
C LEU A 775 -0.85 31.20 11.29
N THR A 776 -1.43 31.50 12.46
CA THR A 776 -1.75 32.87 12.86
C THR A 776 -0.47 33.67 13.16
N ASP A 777 -0.54 35.01 13.18
CA ASP A 777 0.62 35.86 13.53
C ASP A 777 1.28 35.46 14.86
N THR A 778 0.49 35.10 15.88
CA THR A 778 1.00 34.66 17.19
C THR A 778 1.72 33.32 17.13
N GLU A 779 1.14 32.34 16.41
CA GLU A 779 1.75 31.02 16.21
C GLU A 779 3.00 31.12 15.32
N ALA A 780 3.02 32.02 14.33
CA ALA A 780 4.17 32.29 13.48
C ALA A 780 5.34 32.88 14.30
N VAL A 781 5.08 33.86 15.18
CA VAL A 781 6.09 34.39 16.11
C VAL A 781 6.63 33.30 17.04
N GLU A 782 5.77 32.42 17.56
CA GLU A 782 6.18 31.31 18.44
C GLU A 782 6.98 30.24 17.69
N PHE A 783 6.58 29.87 16.47
CA PHE A 783 7.32 28.98 15.59
C PHE A 783 8.74 29.49 15.32
N LEU A 784 8.88 30.79 15.00
CA LEU A 784 10.18 31.42 14.81
C LEU A 784 11.04 31.36 16.07
N LYS A 785 10.48 31.71 17.24
CA LYS A 785 11.19 31.63 18.54
C LYS A 785 11.65 30.21 18.87
N ASN A 786 10.82 29.20 18.57
CA ASN A 786 11.13 27.79 18.84
C ASN A 786 12.32 27.27 18.00
N PHE A 787 12.47 27.72 16.75
CA PHE A 787 13.52 27.25 15.83
C PHE A 787 14.71 28.20 15.65
N ALA A 788 14.64 29.45 16.12
CA ALA A 788 15.78 30.37 16.09
C ALA A 788 16.84 30.10 17.18
N GLY A 789 16.53 29.20 18.14
CA GLY A 789 17.47 28.61 19.11
C GLY A 789 17.53 29.33 20.48
N PRO A 790 17.89 28.66 21.58
CA PRO A 790 18.04 29.31 22.88
C PRO A 790 19.38 30.06 23.02
N PHE A 791 19.36 31.17 23.76
CA PHE A 791 20.50 32.06 23.99
C PHE A 791 21.56 31.45 24.93
N TYR A 792 22.40 30.54 24.43
CA TYR A 792 23.50 29.92 25.19
C TYR A 792 24.71 30.86 25.39
N CYS A 793 24.47 32.03 25.97
CA CYS A 793 25.51 32.92 26.48
C CYS A 793 25.17 33.40 27.90
N ASN A 794 25.28 32.48 28.87
CA ASN A 794 25.09 32.81 30.28
C ASN A 794 26.27 33.68 30.76
N LYS A 795 26.04 35.01 30.89
CA LYS A 795 27.03 36.08 31.16
C LYS A 795 27.95 35.89 32.39
N LYS A 796 27.81 34.80 33.16
CA LYS A 796 28.67 34.46 34.30
C LYS A 796 29.73 33.37 34.03
N SER A 797 29.64 32.62 32.92
CA SER A 797 30.57 31.50 32.65
C SER A 797 31.61 31.79 31.57
N CYS A 798 31.35 32.72 30.65
CA CYS A 798 32.26 33.03 29.55
C CYS A 798 33.30 34.09 29.96
N ARG A 799 34.23 33.70 30.84
CA ARG A 799 35.48 34.46 31.04
C ARG A 799 36.60 33.98 30.10
N ASP A 800 36.44 32.80 29.52
CA ASP A 800 37.38 32.22 28.57
C ASP A 800 37.02 32.57 27.12
N GLN A 801 38.04 33.03 26.42
CA GLN A 801 37.95 33.86 25.23
C GLN A 801 37.88 33.01 23.95
N LYS A 802 36.84 32.17 23.81
CA LYS A 802 36.47 31.67 22.48
C LYS A 802 35.83 32.80 21.68
N THR A 803 36.38 33.06 20.50
CA THR A 803 35.88 34.14 19.63
C THR A 803 34.46 33.83 19.17
N ALA A 804 33.63 34.87 19.01
CA ALA A 804 32.23 34.72 18.57
C ALA A 804 32.06 34.06 17.19
N ALA A 805 33.16 33.88 16.44
CA ALA A 805 33.20 33.14 15.17
C ALA A 805 33.21 31.61 15.33
N GLU A 806 33.44 31.08 16.54
CA GLU A 806 33.47 29.63 16.83
C GLU A 806 32.19 29.08 17.49
N SER A 807 31.26 29.95 17.90
CA SER A 807 30.00 29.53 18.52
C SER A 807 29.09 28.82 17.49
N PRO A 808 28.31 27.78 17.89
CA PRO A 808 27.38 27.11 16.99
C PRO A 808 26.20 28.02 16.62
N MET A 809 26.11 28.42 15.36
CA MET A 809 25.03 29.27 14.86
C MET A 809 23.79 28.44 14.53
N TRP A 810 22.60 28.91 14.93
CA TRP A 810 21.31 28.39 14.49
C TRP A 810 20.76 29.32 13.40
N THR A 811 20.38 28.75 12.26
CA THR A 811 19.79 29.47 11.13
C THR A 811 18.48 28.82 10.70
N LEU A 812 17.53 29.63 10.26
CA LEU A 812 16.27 29.18 9.67
C LEU A 812 16.18 29.73 8.25
N LEU A 813 16.11 28.84 7.26
CA LEU A 813 15.82 29.14 5.86
C LEU A 813 14.30 29.02 5.66
N LEU A 814 13.64 30.14 5.44
CA LEU A 814 12.18 30.27 5.45
C LEU A 814 11.68 30.81 4.12
N GLY A 815 10.76 30.08 3.48
CA GLY A 815 9.95 30.61 2.40
C GLY A 815 8.81 31.46 2.96
N LEU A 816 8.63 32.68 2.45
CA LEU A 816 7.42 33.48 2.66
C LEU A 816 6.79 33.85 1.32
N ASP A 817 5.47 33.70 1.23
CA ASP A 817 4.70 34.21 0.12
C ASP A 817 4.44 35.72 0.32
N THR A 818 4.99 36.57 -0.54
CA THR A 818 4.79 38.03 -0.50
C THR A 818 3.77 38.54 -1.50
N CYS A 819 3.05 37.63 -2.17
CA CYS A 819 2.01 37.97 -3.13
C CYS A 819 0.88 38.76 -2.49
N SER A 820 0.82 40.04 -2.86
CA SER A 820 -0.24 40.97 -2.46
C SER A 820 -1.40 41.02 -3.46
N SER A 821 -1.34 40.23 -4.55
CA SER A 821 -2.35 40.19 -5.60
C SER A 821 -3.42 39.15 -5.29
N GLU A 822 -4.60 39.61 -4.86
CA GLU A 822 -5.77 38.74 -4.61
C GLU A 822 -6.09 37.88 -5.84
N GLN A 823 -6.03 38.44 -7.06
CA GLN A 823 -6.34 37.71 -8.28
C GLN A 823 -5.36 36.55 -8.52
N GLN A 824 -4.07 36.74 -8.25
CA GLN A 824 -3.05 35.70 -8.42
C GLN A 824 -3.17 34.62 -7.34
N VAL A 825 -3.40 35.01 -6.07
CA VAL A 825 -3.67 34.04 -5.00
C VAL A 825 -4.93 33.25 -5.32
N ARG A 826 -6.03 33.92 -5.70
CA ARG A 826 -7.26 33.23 -6.13
C ARG A 826 -7.04 32.28 -7.31
N ALA A 827 -6.18 32.63 -8.27
CA ALA A 827 -5.84 31.74 -9.38
C ALA A 827 -5.12 30.46 -8.90
N ALA A 828 -4.14 30.59 -8.00
CA ALA A 828 -3.43 29.44 -7.40
C ALA A 828 -4.36 28.47 -6.64
N TYR A 829 -5.48 28.96 -6.12
CA TYR A 829 -6.52 28.16 -5.44
C TYR A 829 -7.84 28.07 -6.23
N ALA A 830 -7.87 28.43 -7.52
CA ALA A 830 -9.09 28.45 -8.35
C ALA A 830 -9.64 27.05 -8.64
N ASP A 831 -8.83 26.03 -8.40
CA ASP A 831 -9.17 24.62 -8.39
C ASP A 831 -9.91 24.08 -9.65
N PRO A 832 -9.43 24.37 -10.86
CA PRO A 832 -10.11 23.98 -12.11
C PRO A 832 -10.24 22.46 -12.29
N PHE A 833 -9.45 21.66 -11.57
CA PHE A 833 -9.45 20.19 -11.61
C PHE A 833 -9.96 19.54 -10.30
N GLY A 834 -10.48 20.33 -9.36
CA GLY A 834 -10.98 19.81 -8.08
C GLY A 834 -9.91 19.20 -7.14
N ALA A 835 -8.62 19.46 -7.36
CA ALA A 835 -7.53 18.95 -6.52
C ALA A 835 -7.54 19.56 -5.11
N ASN A 836 -7.68 20.89 -5.01
CA ASN A 836 -7.73 21.59 -3.73
C ASN A 836 -9.05 21.31 -2.97
N SER A 837 -10.18 21.15 -3.67
CA SER A 837 -11.43 20.74 -3.01
C SER A 837 -11.37 19.30 -2.52
N ARG A 838 -10.77 18.37 -3.30
CA ARG A 838 -10.53 16.99 -2.84
C ARG A 838 -9.60 16.95 -1.62
N PHE A 839 -8.55 17.78 -1.59
CA PHE A 839 -7.66 17.92 -0.43
C PHE A 839 -8.38 18.39 0.84
N LEU A 840 -9.26 19.39 0.73
CA LEU A 840 -10.02 19.90 1.88
C LEU A 840 -11.10 18.91 2.34
N LEU A 841 -11.85 18.31 1.41
CA LEU A 841 -12.90 17.31 1.74
C LEU A 841 -12.32 16.04 2.36
N ASN A 842 -11.06 15.71 2.06
CA ASN A 842 -10.35 14.60 2.68
C ASN A 842 -10.23 14.74 4.22
N ALA A 843 -10.23 15.96 4.76
CA ALA A 843 -10.25 16.17 6.22
C ALA A 843 -11.47 15.50 6.89
N LEU A 844 -12.64 15.50 6.25
CA LEU A 844 -13.84 14.85 6.80
C LEU A 844 -13.70 13.33 6.83
N GLU A 845 -13.11 12.74 5.79
CA GLU A 845 -12.89 11.29 5.72
C GLU A 845 -11.75 10.85 6.66
N HIS A 846 -10.74 11.69 6.90
CA HIS A 846 -9.74 11.46 7.94
C HIS A 846 -10.36 11.57 9.35
N VAL A 847 -11.24 12.55 9.60
CA VAL A 847 -12.00 12.66 10.86
C VAL A 847 -12.89 11.43 11.08
N ASN A 848 -13.57 10.92 10.04
CA ASN A 848 -14.30 9.65 10.12
C ASN A 848 -13.40 8.46 10.55
N ALA A 849 -12.17 8.40 10.02
CA ALA A 849 -11.20 7.37 10.39
C ALA A 849 -10.72 7.50 11.85
N ILE A 850 -10.49 8.73 12.32
CA ILE A 850 -10.10 9.04 13.71
C ILE A 850 -11.23 8.68 14.69
N LEU A 851 -12.49 8.95 14.33
CA LEU A 851 -13.67 8.63 15.15
C LEU A 851 -14.00 7.13 15.17
N GLY A 852 -13.53 6.35 14.18
CA GLY A 852 -13.85 4.93 14.03
C GLY A 852 -15.28 4.66 13.50
N TYR A 853 -16.03 5.70 13.15
CA TYR A 853 -17.35 5.62 12.52
C TYR A 853 -17.53 6.77 11.52
N ARG A 854 -18.42 6.60 10.52
CA ARG A 854 -18.70 7.64 9.52
C ARG A 854 -19.65 8.68 10.12
N ALA A 855 -19.10 9.79 10.62
CA ALA A 855 -19.85 10.94 11.12
C ALA A 855 -20.23 11.92 9.99
N PHE A 856 -19.39 12.02 8.96
CA PHE A 856 -19.53 12.96 7.86
C PHE A 856 -19.55 12.23 6.51
N HIS A 857 -20.36 12.72 5.57
CA HIS A 857 -20.33 12.29 4.19
C HIS A 857 -19.75 13.44 3.36
N SER A 858 -18.56 13.28 2.79
CA SER A 858 -17.90 14.34 2.02
C SER A 858 -18.75 14.86 0.84
N GLU A 859 -19.70 14.06 0.34
CA GLU A 859 -20.66 14.44 -0.70
C GLU A 859 -21.72 15.48 -0.24
N GLN A 860 -21.93 15.64 1.08
CA GLN A 860 -22.84 16.62 1.68
C GLN A 860 -22.16 17.96 2.00
N TRP A 861 -20.88 18.14 1.65
CA TRP A 861 -20.10 19.32 1.99
C TRP A 861 -19.53 20.00 0.73
N THR A 862 -19.36 21.32 0.81
CA THR A 862 -18.75 22.13 -0.24
C THR A 862 -17.62 23.01 0.31
N VAL A 863 -16.78 23.53 -0.58
CA VAL A 863 -15.62 24.36 -0.21
C VAL A 863 -15.92 25.83 -0.50
N HIS A 864 -15.83 26.66 0.54
CA HIS A 864 -15.89 28.11 0.41
C HIS A 864 -14.50 28.73 0.56
N ARG A 865 -14.17 29.74 -0.25
CA ARG A 865 -12.84 30.37 -0.30
C ARG A 865 -12.97 31.88 -0.17
N GLU A 866 -12.24 32.46 0.78
CA GLU A 866 -12.32 33.86 1.14
C GLU A 866 -10.93 34.49 1.13
N TRP A 867 -10.84 35.75 0.73
CA TRP A 867 -9.63 36.55 0.85
C TRP A 867 -9.95 37.73 1.75
N ASP A 868 -9.17 37.88 2.80
CA ASP A 868 -9.39 38.82 3.90
C ASP A 868 -8.03 39.32 4.37
N ASN A 869 -7.75 40.62 4.15
CA ASN A 869 -6.56 41.31 4.66
C ASN A 869 -5.23 40.54 4.52
N LEU A 870 -4.85 40.22 3.27
CA LEU A 870 -3.66 39.43 2.93
C LEU A 870 -3.67 37.98 3.44
N CYS A 871 -4.82 37.44 3.85
CA CYS A 871 -4.98 36.04 4.23
C CYS A 871 -6.02 35.34 3.34
N PHE A 872 -5.65 34.21 2.74
CA PHE A 872 -6.55 33.37 1.98
C PHE A 872 -7.08 32.24 2.87
N LYS A 873 -8.38 32.25 3.17
CA LYS A 873 -9.03 31.31 4.10
C LYS A 873 -9.90 30.31 3.33
N GLN A 874 -9.83 29.04 3.72
CA GLN A 874 -10.55 27.93 3.11
C GLN A 874 -11.42 27.23 4.14
N TYR A 875 -12.71 27.12 3.83
CA TYR A 875 -13.74 26.61 4.72
C TYR A 875 -14.44 25.40 4.10
N LEU A 876 -14.79 24.43 4.96
CA LEU A 876 -15.80 23.43 4.65
C LEU A 876 -17.17 23.96 5.10
N VAL A 877 -18.18 23.76 4.25
CA VAL A 877 -19.55 24.23 4.47
C VAL A 877 -20.51 23.08 4.23
N PRO A 878 -21.36 22.70 5.21
CA PRO A 878 -22.33 21.63 5.01
C PRO A 878 -23.51 22.16 4.18
N MET A 879 -23.98 21.33 3.24
CA MET A 879 -25.11 21.64 2.36
C MET A 879 -26.47 21.25 2.99
N GLU A 880 -26.43 20.53 4.10
CA GLU A 880 -27.58 20.09 4.91
C GLU A 880 -27.22 20.26 6.41
N ASP A 881 -28.20 20.17 7.30
CA ASP A 881 -27.96 20.29 8.75
C ASP A 881 -27.28 19.01 9.29
N VAL A 882 -26.09 19.16 9.89
CA VAL A 882 -25.27 18.06 10.41
C VAL A 882 -25.22 18.09 11.94
N MET A 883 -25.58 16.97 12.57
CA MET A 883 -25.46 16.78 14.03
C MET A 883 -24.16 16.05 14.38
N PHE A 884 -23.31 16.67 15.18
CA PHE A 884 -22.07 16.08 15.68
C PHE A 884 -22.00 16.21 17.22
N GLU A 885 -22.00 15.07 17.93
CA GLU A 885 -21.92 14.97 19.40
C GLU A 885 -22.84 15.93 20.20
N GLY A 886 -24.00 16.28 19.64
CA GLY A 886 -24.98 17.19 20.25
C GLY A 886 -24.92 18.64 19.75
N THR A 887 -23.85 19.01 19.04
CA THR A 887 -23.73 20.28 18.31
C THR A 887 -24.42 20.18 16.95
N LEU A 888 -25.23 21.19 16.62
CA LEU A 888 -25.88 21.34 15.32
C LEU A 888 -25.07 22.29 14.43
N LEU A 889 -24.36 21.73 13.44
CA LEU A 889 -23.75 22.47 12.35
C LEU A 889 -24.82 22.70 11.28
N ARG A 890 -25.41 23.90 11.27
CA ARG A 890 -26.47 24.25 10.31
C ARG A 890 -25.93 24.35 8.89
N THR A 891 -26.81 24.10 7.93
CA THR A 891 -26.60 24.35 6.51
C THR A 891 -26.00 25.74 6.29
N GLY A 892 -24.87 25.83 5.58
CA GLY A 892 -24.17 27.09 5.34
C GLY A 892 -23.18 27.55 6.43
N THR A 893 -23.05 26.84 7.56
CA THR A 893 -22.03 27.14 8.59
C THR A 893 -20.62 26.97 8.01
N ARG A 894 -19.76 27.99 8.19
CA ARG A 894 -18.37 27.97 7.71
C ARG A 894 -17.45 27.35 8.77
N VAL A 895 -16.95 26.14 8.50
CA VAL A 895 -15.92 25.47 9.32
C VAL A 895 -14.54 25.80 8.74
N LEU A 896 -13.68 26.51 9.46
CA LEU A 896 -12.33 26.86 8.98
C LEU A 896 -11.42 25.62 8.99
N VAL A 897 -10.71 25.34 7.89
CA VAL A 897 -9.84 24.14 7.80
C VAL A 897 -8.42 24.47 7.32
N SER A 898 -8.25 25.52 6.53
CA SER A 898 -6.93 25.98 6.09
C SER A 898 -6.93 27.50 5.90
N GLN A 899 -5.77 28.12 6.12
CA GLN A 899 -5.52 29.53 5.84
C GLN A 899 -4.13 29.67 5.19
N SER A 900 -3.89 30.77 4.49
CA SER A 900 -2.59 31.10 3.90
C SER A 900 -2.38 32.61 3.91
N GLN A 901 -1.71 33.08 4.95
CA GLN A 901 -1.31 34.48 5.17
C GLN A 901 -0.13 34.86 4.25
N LYS A 902 -0.18 36.09 3.75
CA LYS A 902 0.81 36.69 2.84
C LYS A 902 1.55 37.82 3.54
N PHE A 903 2.87 37.86 3.37
CA PHE A 903 3.75 38.70 4.16
C PHE A 903 4.30 39.87 3.33
N ASN A 904 3.56 40.98 3.34
CA ASN A 904 4.06 42.24 2.78
C ASN A 904 5.28 42.77 3.59
N THR A 905 5.84 43.91 3.20
CA THR A 905 7.04 44.45 3.86
C THR A 905 6.83 44.82 5.33
N GLU A 906 5.66 45.36 5.69
CA GLU A 906 5.36 45.80 7.06
C GLU A 906 5.05 44.62 7.98
N HIS A 907 4.15 43.70 7.57
CA HIS A 907 3.85 42.47 8.30
C HIS A 907 5.10 41.64 8.55
N ARG A 908 5.98 41.50 7.56
CA ARG A 908 7.25 40.77 7.71
C ARG A 908 8.21 41.47 8.66
N ALA A 909 8.33 42.79 8.59
CA ALA A 909 9.21 43.54 9.50
C ALA A 909 8.77 43.37 10.95
N LYS A 910 7.46 43.49 11.20
CA LYS A 910 6.87 43.24 12.51
C LYS A 910 7.06 41.78 12.98
N LEU A 911 6.85 40.80 12.10
CA LEU A 911 7.10 39.38 12.41
C LEU A 911 8.56 39.12 12.85
N TRP A 912 9.53 39.80 12.24
CA TRP A 912 10.93 39.71 12.65
C TRP A 912 11.20 40.35 14.01
N GLU A 913 10.64 41.54 14.25
CA GLU A 913 10.74 42.28 15.52
C GLU A 913 10.09 41.50 16.68
N ASP A 914 8.83 41.09 16.53
CA ASP A 914 8.09 40.31 17.54
C ASP A 914 8.76 38.95 17.83
N ALA A 915 9.46 38.37 16.85
CA ALA A 915 10.21 37.12 17.01
C ALA A 915 11.65 37.30 17.55
N GLY A 916 12.22 38.51 17.51
CA GLY A 916 13.61 38.77 17.89
C GLY A 916 14.66 38.20 16.92
N VAL A 917 14.33 38.14 15.63
CA VAL A 917 15.18 37.54 14.58
C VAL A 917 15.75 38.58 13.62
N ARG A 918 17.04 38.43 13.30
CA ARG A 918 17.74 39.25 12.29
C ARG A 918 17.86 38.52 10.95
N GLN A 919 17.78 39.29 9.87
CA GLN A 919 17.95 38.80 8.50
C GLN A 919 19.44 38.63 8.14
N LEU A 920 19.84 37.44 7.68
CA LEU A 920 21.18 37.16 7.15
C LEU A 920 21.25 37.19 5.62
N LEU A 921 20.14 36.87 4.97
CA LEU A 921 19.97 36.81 3.52
C LEU A 921 18.48 36.99 3.15
N SER A 922 18.21 37.61 2.00
CA SER A 922 16.89 37.65 1.37
C SER A 922 17.07 37.44 -0.13
N LEU A 923 16.30 36.51 -0.69
CA LEU A 923 16.41 36.01 -2.06
C LEU A 923 15.04 36.06 -2.74
N GLY A 924 15.05 36.39 -4.02
CA GLY A 924 13.86 36.43 -4.87
C GLY A 924 14.25 36.31 -6.34
N CYS A 925 13.31 35.92 -7.20
CA CYS A 925 13.60 35.74 -8.61
C CYS A 925 13.69 37.09 -9.34
N GLN A 926 14.68 37.24 -10.24
CA GLN A 926 14.82 38.42 -11.09
C GLN A 926 13.86 38.39 -12.30
N ASP A 927 13.54 37.21 -12.80
CA ASP A 927 12.62 36.97 -13.93
C ASP A 927 11.18 36.65 -13.45
N ALA A 928 10.77 37.27 -12.34
CA ALA A 928 9.45 37.12 -11.73
C ALA A 928 8.33 37.45 -12.74
N LYS A 929 7.69 36.40 -13.29
CA LYS A 929 6.52 36.50 -14.19
C LYS A 929 5.32 37.17 -13.50
N TYR A 930 5.37 37.27 -12.18
CA TYR A 930 4.28 37.65 -11.31
C TYR A 930 4.79 38.74 -10.34
N GLY A 931 4.13 39.91 -10.32
CA GLY A 931 4.75 41.18 -9.88
C GLY A 931 5.03 41.40 -8.38
N ASN A 932 4.95 40.36 -7.52
CA ASN A 932 5.39 40.38 -6.12
C ASN A 932 5.44 38.93 -5.60
N ASP A 933 6.55 38.25 -5.85
CA ASP A 933 6.62 36.79 -5.73
C ASP A 933 6.98 36.25 -4.35
N PRO A 934 6.79 34.93 -4.10
CA PRO A 934 7.44 34.22 -3.01
C PRO A 934 8.92 34.53 -2.97
N LYS A 935 9.46 34.62 -1.76
CA LYS A 935 10.85 34.95 -1.50
C LYS A 935 11.36 34.06 -0.38
N ILE A 936 12.67 33.86 -0.35
CA ILE A 936 13.32 33.02 0.66
C ILE A 936 14.22 33.89 1.50
N TRP A 937 14.04 33.79 2.81
CA TRP A 937 14.86 34.45 3.81
C TRP A 937 15.71 33.43 4.53
N MET A 938 16.93 33.83 4.88
CA MET A 938 17.70 33.12 5.88
C MET A 938 17.87 34.05 7.08
N ILE A 939 17.44 33.59 8.25
CA ILE A 939 17.37 34.36 9.50
C ILE A 939 18.06 33.62 10.65
N THR A 940 18.36 34.34 11.72
CA THR A 940 18.93 33.85 12.99
C THR A 940 18.43 34.75 14.13
N LEU A 941 18.52 34.34 15.40
CA LEU A 941 18.27 35.28 16.49
C LEU A 941 19.20 36.51 16.44
N GLU A 942 18.66 37.62 16.91
CA GLU A 942 19.43 38.81 17.24
C GLU A 942 20.12 38.63 18.61
N GLU A 943 21.41 38.95 18.71
CA GLU A 943 22.08 39.01 20.02
C GLU A 943 21.50 40.19 20.79
N GLY A 944 20.80 39.91 21.90
CA GLY A 944 19.89 40.84 22.57
C GLY A 944 20.45 42.25 22.81
N GLY A 945 20.13 43.15 21.88
CA GLY A 945 20.17 44.58 22.09
C GLY A 945 18.87 45.03 22.72
N ASN A 946 18.89 45.31 24.03
CA ASN A 946 17.93 46.28 24.57
C ASN A 946 18.28 47.63 23.94
N THR A 947 17.34 48.20 23.18
CA THR A 947 17.11 49.65 23.16
C THR A 947 16.13 50.01 24.27
#